data_AF-A0AAP4F8S8-F1
#
_entry.id   AF-A0AAP4F8S8-F1
#
_cell.length_a   1.000
_cell.length_b   1.000
_cell.length_c   1.000
_cell.angle_alpha   90.00
_cell.angle_beta   90.00
_cell.angle_gamma   90.00
#
_symmetry.space_group_name_H-M   'P 1'
#
loop_
_entity.id
_entity.type
_entity.pdbx_description
1 polymer ?
#
loop_
_entity_poly.entity_id
_entity_poly.type
_entity_poly.pdbx_seq_one_letter_code
_entity_poly.pdbx_strand_id
1 'polypeptide(L)'
;MSKSQQSCHPISLTPGAMHTSLGTVNIRPVQPTKDAKTLHTWVTHPRAHFWGALDASEQEILAEYRRIETSNAEQAWLLYLDGNPIALSETYDPKHVVLNTCSEFTLHEGDIGMHILVSPPIGKSIHGLTDNIFSALVRWIFSHGEVNRIVVEPDVSNLGIHRKNARTGFTQPGLTTTLTMSGKPKTALIQYCTRPDFLGSPNAPLSYPIAPTPWELVKPTDSSSPVTLGIGHLAKTADAAHRELFAKALREFTHERLISPRKIKESADETESNDGNHSGWRSYQVSWGSRKLIFRAREHRLLHLSVDPLSIHDPADLTWTPDIITGIADAAEQLGIAESSRETYLEEISATFAARARTLALPRPTSTELADATRDPAELFQTIESAMVIGHPGFLANSGRGGMGETQLRAFSPELSSTTDLVWCAVDKNYAHLATIEYERAQESGSSHSSNEAILTLVPDFKDRCRLAGLNPDDYIPLPVHPWQWEQRFTTTFSADLAAGRIVPLGREGEAYRPQQSLRTFFNTSTPAAPYVKTAVAVRNMGFTRGLSAHYMESTPRVNLWLLNLIGDDPEFFQSGIGFLPEIASVGYTGSVYHRVTNDGSHTKMTAALWRQSPFSPETTPALDDGDTLSTLAGILHSDDEGLPLISAWINQSGLSAVDWINQLLTLYVRPLIHALVRYGIVFMPHTENVILRLNQNKPVGIYHKDLGEEIAVVSNETPVPSGLERLRARCGSDSPEDLSQQALSIHTDVIDGVLRHLAALLDDHAILEEDVFWEQLRHVASVYAKDHPELTTGDSRQARLWQALLAPRFRHSTLNRLQLRNPHTMVTLGDQDSSLIYAGELENPLHGV
;
A
#
# COMPACT_ATOMS: atom_id res chain seq x y z
N MET A 1 33.02 63.19 -16.85
CA MET A 1 32.85 62.59 -15.52
C MET A 1 31.99 61.35 -15.68
N SER A 2 32.65 60.19 -15.60
CA SER A 2 32.10 58.84 -15.76
C SER A 2 31.17 58.52 -14.59
N LYS A 3 29.86 58.31 -14.86
CA LYS A 3 28.97 57.62 -13.91
C LYS A 3 29.34 56.13 -13.96
N SER A 4 29.81 55.61 -12.83
CA SER A 4 30.10 54.20 -12.64
C SER A 4 28.85 53.36 -12.92
N GLN A 5 28.91 52.47 -13.91
CA GLN A 5 28.04 51.30 -13.96
C GLN A 5 28.29 50.49 -12.68
N GLN A 6 27.39 50.60 -11.70
CA GLN A 6 27.33 49.62 -10.62
C GLN A 6 26.99 48.27 -11.27
N SER A 7 27.87 47.28 -11.09
CA SER A 7 27.68 45.94 -11.63
C SER A 7 26.44 45.30 -11.01
N CYS A 8 25.43 45.04 -11.82
CA CYS A 8 24.30 44.19 -11.46
C CYS A 8 24.82 42.75 -11.39
N HIS A 9 24.56 42.02 -10.30
CA HIS A 9 24.82 40.59 -10.25
C HIS A 9 23.80 39.89 -11.17
N PRO A 10 24.25 39.10 -12.15
CA PRO A 10 23.33 38.44 -13.07
C PRO A 10 22.43 37.47 -12.31
N ILE A 11 21.12 37.56 -12.55
CA ILE A 11 20.18 36.53 -12.09
C ILE A 11 20.48 35.27 -12.90
N SER A 12 21.03 34.25 -12.24
CA SER A 12 21.45 33.00 -12.88
C SER A 12 20.55 31.85 -12.46
N LEU A 13 19.22 32.04 -12.54
CA LEU A 13 18.32 30.89 -12.45
C LEU A 13 18.47 30.04 -13.71
N THR A 14 18.37 28.72 -13.54
CA THR A 14 18.51 27.73 -14.61
C THR A 14 17.18 27.03 -14.85
N PRO A 15 16.91 26.55 -16.09
CA PRO A 15 15.74 25.73 -16.35
C PRO A 15 15.66 24.57 -15.36
N GLY A 16 14.46 24.23 -14.93
CA GLY A 16 14.25 23.17 -13.97
C GLY A 16 12.85 22.60 -14.07
N ALA A 17 12.56 21.65 -13.20
CA ALA A 17 11.23 21.08 -13.11
C ALA A 17 10.92 20.74 -11.66
N MET A 18 9.64 20.81 -11.33
CA MET A 18 9.08 20.49 -10.02
C MET A 18 7.92 19.54 -10.21
N HIS A 19 7.88 18.45 -9.45
CA HIS A 19 6.69 17.61 -9.39
C HIS A 19 5.66 18.25 -8.47
N THR A 20 4.38 18.07 -8.83
CA THR A 20 3.22 18.52 -8.07
C THR A 20 2.17 17.41 -8.06
N SER A 21 1.10 17.54 -7.26
CA SER A 21 0.00 16.55 -7.27
C SER A 21 -0.78 16.54 -8.59
N LEU A 22 -0.61 17.56 -9.43
CA LEU A 22 -1.29 17.67 -10.73
C LEU A 22 -0.43 17.21 -11.92
N GLY A 23 0.80 16.76 -11.66
CA GLY A 23 1.77 16.40 -12.70
C GLY A 23 3.06 17.21 -12.61
N THR A 24 3.85 17.16 -13.68
CA THR A 24 5.20 17.77 -13.68
C THR A 24 5.17 19.19 -14.21
N VAL A 25 5.54 20.16 -13.36
CA VAL A 25 5.72 21.57 -13.74
C VAL A 25 7.14 21.78 -14.26
N ASN A 26 7.29 21.85 -15.58
CA ASN A 26 8.56 22.18 -16.23
C ASN A 26 8.69 23.69 -16.37
N ILE A 27 9.86 24.24 -16.07
CA ILE A 27 10.15 25.66 -16.05
C ILE A 27 11.30 25.92 -17.01
N ARG A 28 11.01 26.64 -18.11
CA ARG A 28 12.02 26.99 -19.11
C ARG A 28 12.04 28.49 -19.38
N PRO A 29 13.15 29.05 -19.86
CA PRO A 29 13.18 30.42 -20.36
C PRO A 29 12.14 30.60 -21.47
N VAL A 30 11.48 31.76 -21.49
CA VAL A 30 10.66 32.19 -22.63
C VAL A 30 11.54 32.26 -23.88
N GLN A 31 11.04 31.75 -24.99
CA GLN A 31 11.66 31.85 -26.31
C GLN A 31 10.85 32.88 -27.11
N PRO A 32 11.27 34.16 -27.17
CA PRO A 32 10.39 35.25 -27.60
C PRO A 32 9.72 35.00 -28.95
N THR A 33 10.48 34.53 -29.94
CA THR A 33 9.97 34.26 -31.30
C THR A 33 8.95 33.10 -31.34
N LYS A 34 9.06 32.11 -30.45
CA LYS A 34 8.17 30.95 -30.40
C LYS A 34 6.93 31.20 -29.56
N ASP A 35 7.08 31.94 -28.46
CA ASP A 35 6.06 32.05 -27.42
C ASP A 35 5.21 33.33 -27.53
N ALA A 36 5.61 34.32 -28.35
CA ALA A 36 4.95 35.62 -28.45
C ALA A 36 3.43 35.55 -28.61
N LYS A 37 2.92 34.68 -29.48
CA LYS A 37 1.47 34.52 -29.70
C LYS A 37 0.73 34.01 -28.45
N THR A 38 1.30 33.02 -27.76
CA THR A 38 0.71 32.49 -26.53
C THR A 38 0.74 33.54 -25.42
N LEU A 39 1.88 34.21 -25.25
CA LEU A 39 2.03 35.26 -24.24
C LEU A 39 1.10 36.44 -24.53
N HIS A 40 0.99 36.88 -25.78
CA HIS A 40 0.05 37.92 -26.21
C HIS A 40 -1.38 37.58 -25.82
N THR A 41 -1.82 36.34 -26.06
CA THR A 41 -3.16 35.87 -25.68
C THR A 41 -3.38 35.93 -24.16
N TRP A 42 -2.36 35.69 -23.34
CA TRP A 42 -2.48 35.67 -21.88
C TRP A 42 -2.46 37.05 -21.27
N VAL A 43 -1.49 37.89 -21.66
CA VAL A 43 -1.29 39.23 -21.07
C VAL A 43 -2.34 40.25 -21.52
N THR A 44 -3.01 40.00 -22.66
CA THR A 44 -4.15 40.81 -23.14
C THR A 44 -5.51 40.33 -22.64
N HIS A 45 -5.57 39.16 -22.00
CA HIS A 45 -6.84 38.64 -21.48
C HIS A 45 -7.37 39.54 -20.34
N PRO A 46 -8.69 39.80 -20.21
CA PRO A 46 -9.23 40.70 -19.19
C PRO A 46 -8.87 40.34 -17.73
N ARG A 47 -8.63 39.05 -17.45
CA ARG A 47 -8.15 38.59 -16.13
C ARG A 47 -6.72 39.03 -15.79
N ALA A 48 -5.93 39.41 -16.80
CA ALA A 48 -4.56 39.89 -16.66
C ALA A 48 -4.48 41.43 -16.53
N HIS A 49 -5.56 42.13 -16.22
CA HIS A 49 -5.56 43.60 -16.15
C HIS A 49 -4.50 44.18 -15.18
N PHE A 50 -4.14 43.45 -14.12
CA PHE A 50 -3.05 43.82 -13.21
C PHE A 50 -1.64 43.69 -13.83
N TRP A 51 -1.49 42.96 -14.95
CA TRP A 51 -0.25 42.84 -15.72
C TRP A 51 0.03 44.08 -16.58
N GLY A 52 -1.00 44.87 -16.90
CA GLY A 52 -0.85 46.18 -17.54
C GLY A 52 -0.65 46.17 -19.06
N ALA A 53 -0.94 45.05 -19.75
CA ALA A 53 -0.69 44.88 -21.19
C ALA A 53 -1.96 44.58 -22.03
N LEU A 54 -3.14 45.02 -21.57
CA LEU A 54 -4.43 44.69 -22.21
C LEU A 54 -4.54 45.11 -23.69
N ASP A 55 -3.95 46.25 -24.05
CA ASP A 55 -4.03 46.83 -25.38
C ASP A 55 -2.78 46.57 -26.23
N ALA A 56 -1.85 45.73 -25.75
CA ALA A 56 -0.59 45.45 -26.44
C ALA A 56 -0.81 44.60 -27.70
N SER A 57 -0.09 44.91 -28.76
CA SER A 57 0.03 44.08 -29.96
C SER A 57 1.02 42.93 -29.77
N GLU A 58 0.88 41.85 -30.56
CA GLU A 58 1.82 40.72 -30.53
C GLU A 58 3.27 41.17 -30.80
N GLN A 59 3.46 42.19 -31.64
CA GLN A 59 4.78 42.75 -31.94
C GLN A 59 5.40 43.48 -30.74
N GLU A 60 4.60 44.19 -29.96
CA GLU A 60 5.06 44.84 -28.72
C GLU A 60 5.43 43.80 -27.66
N ILE A 61 4.65 42.73 -27.53
CA ILE A 61 4.97 41.60 -26.65
C ILE A 61 6.27 40.91 -27.07
N LEU A 62 6.46 40.65 -28.36
CA LEU A 62 7.71 40.09 -28.89
C LEU A 62 8.92 41.00 -28.60
N ALA A 63 8.76 42.32 -28.77
CA ALA A 63 9.83 43.28 -28.49
C ALA A 63 10.20 43.30 -27.01
N GLU A 64 9.22 43.24 -26.11
CA GLU A 64 9.44 43.25 -24.67
C GLU A 64 10.16 41.99 -24.19
N TYR A 65 9.72 40.79 -24.61
CA TYR A 65 10.40 39.56 -24.20
C TYR A 65 11.80 39.39 -24.82
N ARG A 66 12.08 40.02 -25.98
CA ARG A 66 13.46 40.12 -26.50
C ARG A 66 14.34 41.04 -25.66
N ARG A 67 13.78 42.11 -25.10
CA ARG A 67 14.49 43.00 -24.16
C ARG A 67 14.85 42.22 -22.89
N ILE A 68 13.88 41.51 -22.31
CA ILE A 68 14.07 40.67 -21.12
C ILE A 68 15.11 39.57 -21.38
N GLU A 69 15.06 38.88 -22.53
CA GLU A 69 16.03 37.84 -22.91
C GLU A 69 17.49 38.34 -22.88
N THR A 70 17.72 39.63 -23.16
CA THR A 70 19.06 40.25 -23.16
C THR A 70 19.42 40.97 -21.86
N SER A 71 18.55 40.96 -20.87
CA SER A 71 18.74 41.66 -19.61
C SER A 71 19.60 40.85 -18.63
N ASN A 72 20.43 41.54 -17.85
CA ASN A 72 21.15 40.95 -16.71
C ASN A 72 20.39 41.06 -15.39
N ALA A 73 19.28 41.81 -15.36
CA ALA A 73 18.53 42.15 -14.14
C ALA A 73 17.15 41.50 -14.08
N GLU A 74 16.75 40.73 -15.09
CA GLU A 74 15.44 40.07 -15.18
C GLU A 74 15.49 38.90 -16.17
N GLN A 75 14.62 37.92 -15.97
CA GLN A 75 14.46 36.73 -16.81
C GLN A 75 12.97 36.36 -16.84
N ALA A 76 12.49 35.90 -18.01
CA ALA A 76 11.12 35.42 -18.18
C ALA A 76 11.08 33.90 -18.36
N TRP A 77 10.12 33.26 -17.70
CA TRP A 77 9.97 31.83 -17.56
C TRP A 77 8.57 31.39 -17.98
N LEU A 78 8.50 30.29 -18.73
CA LEU A 78 7.26 29.67 -19.11
C LEU A 78 7.15 28.32 -18.41
N LEU A 79 6.06 28.15 -17.67
CA LEU A 79 5.74 26.96 -16.89
C LEU A 79 4.81 26.06 -17.69
N TYR A 80 5.08 24.75 -17.64
CA TYR A 80 4.37 23.72 -18.38
C TYR A 80 3.90 22.61 -17.46
N LEU A 81 2.63 22.23 -17.53
CA LEU A 81 2.11 21.03 -16.89
C LEU A 81 1.84 19.99 -17.97
N ASP A 82 2.53 18.86 -17.90
CA ASP A 82 2.40 17.73 -18.84
C ASP A 82 2.46 18.17 -20.31
N GLY A 83 3.40 19.06 -20.63
CA GLY A 83 3.62 19.59 -21.99
C GLY A 83 2.72 20.75 -22.39
N ASN A 84 1.75 21.15 -21.58
CA ASN A 84 0.87 22.30 -21.84
C ASN A 84 1.35 23.56 -21.11
N PRO A 85 1.49 24.72 -21.77
CA PRO A 85 1.88 25.95 -21.10
C PRO A 85 0.75 26.44 -20.19
N ILE A 86 1.07 26.71 -18.93
CA ILE A 86 0.09 27.01 -17.85
C ILE A 86 0.35 28.30 -17.08
N ALA A 87 1.58 28.82 -17.08
CA ALA A 87 1.87 30.11 -16.45
C ALA A 87 3.12 30.76 -17.03
N LEU A 88 3.14 32.08 -16.98
CA LEU A 88 4.29 32.93 -17.23
C LEU A 88 4.79 33.44 -15.88
N SER A 89 6.11 33.46 -15.68
CA SER A 89 6.73 34.13 -14.53
C SER A 89 7.88 35.02 -14.99
N GLU A 90 8.08 36.13 -14.29
CA GLU A 90 9.22 37.01 -14.49
C GLU A 90 9.97 37.11 -13.17
N THR A 91 11.27 36.79 -13.19
CA THR A 91 12.15 36.93 -12.03
C THR A 91 13.10 38.08 -12.25
N TYR A 92 13.29 38.96 -11.28
CA TYR A 92 14.06 40.19 -11.46
C TYR A 92 14.87 40.58 -10.22
N ASP A 93 15.82 41.49 -10.37
CA ASP A 93 16.55 42.08 -9.25
C ASP A 93 15.67 43.23 -8.74
N PRO A 94 15.06 43.10 -7.54
CA PRO A 94 14.14 44.10 -7.03
C PRO A 94 14.78 45.49 -6.98
N LYS A 95 16.09 45.58 -6.70
CA LYS A 95 16.81 46.84 -6.55
C LYS A 95 16.93 47.60 -7.87
N HIS A 96 17.00 46.89 -8.99
CA HIS A 96 17.25 47.50 -10.29
C HIS A 96 15.97 47.66 -11.12
N VAL A 97 15.00 46.74 -10.98
CA VAL A 97 13.81 46.71 -11.84
C VAL A 97 12.63 47.47 -11.22
N VAL A 98 12.16 47.09 -10.02
CA VAL A 98 10.87 47.61 -9.51
C VAL A 98 10.99 48.49 -8.26
N LEU A 99 11.97 48.24 -7.39
CA LEU A 99 12.16 48.96 -6.12
C LEU A 99 13.34 49.94 -6.14
N ASN A 100 13.82 50.31 -7.34
CA ASN A 100 14.95 51.23 -7.53
C ASN A 100 14.74 52.64 -6.95
N THR A 101 13.49 53.06 -6.73
CA THR A 101 13.13 54.33 -6.10
C THR A 101 12.50 54.18 -4.70
N CYS A 102 12.41 52.97 -4.16
CA CYS A 102 11.78 52.73 -2.85
C CYS A 102 12.83 52.75 -1.73
N SER A 103 12.84 53.79 -0.91
CA SER A 103 13.73 53.87 0.27
C SER A 103 13.13 53.27 1.55
N GLU A 104 11.84 52.92 1.52
CA GLU A 104 11.08 52.43 2.68
C GLU A 104 11.25 50.92 2.92
N PHE A 105 11.76 50.18 1.92
CA PHE A 105 11.98 48.73 1.99
C PHE A 105 13.48 48.40 1.92
N THR A 106 13.98 47.62 2.89
CA THR A 106 15.39 47.21 2.91
C THR A 106 15.59 45.94 2.09
N LEU A 107 16.36 46.06 1.01
CA LEU A 107 16.81 44.94 0.17
C LEU A 107 18.13 44.36 0.67
N HIS A 108 18.26 43.05 0.55
CA HIS A 108 19.40 42.25 0.99
C HIS A 108 20.01 41.49 -0.19
N GLU A 109 21.26 41.04 -0.02
CA GLU A 109 21.92 40.16 -0.99
C GLU A 109 21.21 38.80 -1.05
N GLY A 110 20.94 38.30 -2.26
CA GLY A 110 20.12 37.12 -2.50
C GLY A 110 18.61 37.37 -2.49
N ASP A 111 18.16 38.63 -2.51
CA ASP A 111 16.77 38.97 -2.81
C ASP A 111 16.48 38.81 -4.31
N ILE A 112 15.37 38.16 -4.63
CA ILE A 112 14.89 38.04 -6.01
C ILE A 112 13.42 38.43 -6.09
N GLY A 113 13.08 39.21 -7.10
CA GLY A 113 11.73 39.60 -7.43
C GLY A 113 11.01 38.52 -8.22
N MET A 114 9.69 38.43 -8.09
CA MET A 114 8.88 37.48 -8.86
C MET A 114 7.52 38.06 -9.25
N HIS A 115 7.18 37.98 -10.53
CA HIS A 115 5.81 38.08 -11.03
C HIS A 115 5.35 36.73 -11.57
N ILE A 116 4.03 36.52 -11.54
CA ILE A 116 3.42 35.32 -12.10
C ILE A 116 2.04 35.63 -12.68
N LEU A 117 1.79 35.10 -13.87
CA LEU A 117 0.52 35.12 -14.57
C LEU A 117 0.13 33.69 -14.92
N VAL A 118 -0.97 33.19 -14.35
CA VAL A 118 -1.54 31.89 -14.73
C VAL A 118 -2.35 32.05 -16.02
N SER A 119 -2.18 31.11 -16.94
CA SER A 119 -2.87 31.09 -18.23
C SER A 119 -4.39 31.21 -18.04
N PRO A 120 -5.11 31.90 -18.95
CA PRO A 120 -6.57 31.88 -18.95
C PRO A 120 -7.10 30.43 -19.03
N PRO A 121 -8.21 30.09 -18.34
CA PRO A 121 -8.73 28.73 -18.34
C PRO A 121 -9.19 28.32 -19.74
N ILE A 122 -8.75 27.13 -20.17
CA ILE A 122 -9.18 26.48 -21.41
C ILE A 122 -9.96 25.23 -20.98
N GLY A 123 -11.29 25.25 -21.16
CA GLY A 123 -12.16 24.14 -20.76
C GLY A 123 -12.54 24.14 -19.27
N LYS A 124 -12.61 22.96 -18.65
CA LYS A 124 -13.01 22.81 -17.23
C LYS A 124 -11.91 23.36 -16.30
N SER A 125 -12.31 24.04 -15.22
CA SER A 125 -11.39 24.52 -14.19
C SER A 125 -10.70 23.33 -13.50
N ILE A 126 -9.38 23.37 -13.39
CA ILE A 126 -8.59 22.40 -12.61
C ILE A 126 -8.47 22.94 -11.19
N HIS A 127 -9.07 22.23 -10.23
CA HIS A 127 -9.00 22.60 -8.81
C HIS A 127 -7.54 22.57 -8.32
N GLY A 128 -7.13 23.54 -7.49
CA GLY A 128 -5.77 23.60 -6.93
C GLY A 128 -4.65 23.98 -7.90
N LEU A 129 -4.92 24.21 -9.19
CA LEU A 129 -3.88 24.49 -10.20
C LEU A 129 -2.98 25.67 -9.81
N THR A 130 -3.56 26.81 -9.45
CA THR A 130 -2.77 28.00 -9.10
C THR A 130 -1.88 27.78 -7.88
N ASP A 131 -2.33 27.02 -6.87
CA ASP A 131 -1.50 26.76 -5.67
C ASP A 131 -0.32 25.84 -5.98
N ASN A 132 -0.52 24.82 -6.81
CA ASN A 132 0.55 23.94 -7.29
C ASN A 132 1.58 24.72 -8.12
N ILE A 133 1.12 25.62 -9.00
CA ILE A 133 2.01 26.48 -9.80
C ILE A 133 2.83 27.42 -8.89
N PHE A 134 2.18 28.06 -7.92
CA PHE A 134 2.86 28.95 -6.96
C PHE A 134 3.91 28.19 -6.16
N SER A 135 3.54 27.03 -5.62
CA SER A 135 4.45 26.16 -4.89
C SER A 135 5.66 25.78 -5.74
N ALA A 136 5.43 25.26 -6.95
CA ALA A 136 6.48 24.84 -7.86
C ALA A 136 7.44 25.99 -8.21
N LEU A 137 6.89 27.15 -8.55
CA LEU A 137 7.68 28.33 -8.91
C LEU A 137 8.54 28.81 -7.73
N VAL A 138 7.94 29.01 -6.56
CA VAL A 138 8.66 29.48 -5.37
C VAL A 138 9.72 28.48 -4.91
N ARG A 139 9.40 27.18 -4.94
CA ARG A 139 10.37 26.13 -4.63
C ARG A 139 11.54 26.11 -5.61
N TRP A 140 11.27 26.21 -6.91
CA TRP A 140 12.31 26.28 -7.95
C TRP A 140 13.18 27.51 -7.81
N ILE A 141 12.63 28.66 -7.44
CA ILE A 141 13.43 29.83 -7.12
C ILE A 141 14.35 29.53 -5.92
N PHE A 142 13.83 28.94 -4.84
CA PHE A 142 14.63 28.60 -3.66
C PHE A 142 15.59 27.42 -3.83
N SER A 143 15.43 26.57 -4.85
CA SER A 143 16.38 25.49 -5.14
C SER A 143 17.71 26.01 -5.68
N HIS A 144 17.78 27.29 -6.05
CA HIS A 144 19.03 27.95 -6.41
C HIS A 144 19.67 28.51 -5.14
N GLY A 145 20.85 27.98 -4.79
CA GLY A 145 21.50 28.21 -3.50
C GLY A 145 21.80 29.68 -3.16
N GLU A 146 21.83 30.57 -4.16
CA GLU A 146 22.08 32.00 -4.00
C GLU A 146 20.84 32.81 -3.57
N VAL A 147 19.64 32.22 -3.64
CA VAL A 147 18.39 32.90 -3.30
C VAL A 147 18.03 32.71 -1.83
N ASN A 148 17.92 33.84 -1.11
CA ASN A 148 17.59 33.89 0.31
C ASN A 148 16.15 34.37 0.56
N ARG A 149 15.65 35.33 -0.22
CA ARG A 149 14.29 35.86 -0.09
C ARG A 149 13.67 36.17 -1.45
N ILE A 150 12.38 35.89 -1.58
CA ILE A 150 11.58 36.30 -2.74
C ILE A 150 10.79 37.54 -2.36
N VAL A 151 10.85 38.60 -3.16
CA VAL A 151 10.16 39.88 -2.94
C VAL A 151 9.09 40.05 -4.03
N VAL A 152 7.90 40.50 -3.63
CA VAL A 152 6.79 40.76 -4.56
C VAL A 152 6.11 42.07 -4.21
N GLU A 153 5.58 42.76 -5.21
CA GLU A 153 4.91 44.06 -5.03
C GLU A 153 3.57 44.15 -5.79
N PRO A 154 2.61 43.26 -5.50
CA PRO A 154 1.27 43.32 -6.08
C PRO A 154 0.54 44.64 -5.78
N ASP A 155 -0.42 44.99 -6.64
CA ASP A 155 -1.33 46.10 -6.37
C ASP A 155 -2.17 45.84 -5.12
N VAL A 156 -2.35 46.85 -4.25
CA VAL A 156 -3.15 46.71 -3.02
C VAL A 156 -4.58 46.21 -3.27
N SER A 157 -5.15 46.50 -4.45
CA SER A 157 -6.50 46.06 -4.82
C SER A 157 -6.58 44.62 -5.34
N ASN A 158 -5.44 43.96 -5.61
CA ASN A 158 -5.40 42.59 -6.09
C ASN A 158 -5.58 41.58 -4.93
N LEU A 159 -6.80 41.47 -4.39
CA LEU A 159 -7.09 40.56 -3.27
C LEU A 159 -6.81 39.08 -3.60
N GLY A 160 -6.86 38.70 -4.88
CA GLY A 160 -6.57 37.34 -5.33
C GLY A 160 -5.11 36.94 -5.08
N ILE A 161 -4.16 37.77 -5.52
CA ILE A 161 -2.73 37.50 -5.33
C ILE A 161 -2.34 37.57 -3.84
N HIS A 162 -2.92 38.48 -3.05
CA HIS A 162 -2.63 38.60 -1.62
C HIS A 162 -2.97 37.31 -0.85
N ARG A 163 -4.09 36.65 -1.20
CA ARG A 163 -4.46 35.34 -0.64
C ARG A 163 -3.46 34.24 -1.03
N LYS A 164 -2.97 34.25 -2.27
CA LYS A 164 -1.98 33.27 -2.75
C LYS A 164 -0.61 33.48 -2.12
N ASN A 165 -0.19 34.73 -1.98
CA ASN A 165 1.04 35.11 -1.28
C ASN A 165 1.00 34.66 0.18
N ALA A 166 -0.10 34.91 0.90
CA ALA A 166 -0.24 34.45 2.29
C ALA A 166 -0.09 32.92 2.41
N ARG A 167 -0.76 32.14 1.53
CA ARG A 167 -0.65 30.68 1.52
C ARG A 167 0.74 30.15 1.13
N THR A 168 1.57 30.98 0.51
CA THR A 168 2.93 30.64 0.06
C THR A 168 4.01 31.16 1.01
N GLY A 169 3.63 31.72 2.18
CA GLY A 169 4.57 32.15 3.21
C GLY A 169 5.10 33.56 3.02
N PHE A 170 4.44 34.41 2.23
CA PHE A 170 4.80 35.83 2.13
C PHE A 170 4.28 36.61 3.35
N THR A 171 5.09 37.54 3.84
CA THR A 171 4.81 38.34 5.05
C THR A 171 3.46 39.07 5.03
N GLN A 172 2.78 39.06 6.17
CA GLN A 172 1.54 39.80 6.42
C GLN A 172 1.59 40.54 7.77
N PRO A 173 1.20 41.83 7.85
CA PRO A 173 0.94 42.72 6.72
C PRO A 173 2.24 43.10 6.00
N GLY A 174 2.17 43.34 4.69
CA GLY A 174 3.29 43.89 3.91
C GLY A 174 3.46 45.41 4.08
N LEU A 175 4.45 45.98 3.39
CA LEU A 175 4.68 47.43 3.31
C LEU A 175 3.88 48.05 2.17
N THR A 176 2.95 48.95 2.47
CA THR A 176 2.23 49.70 1.44
C THR A 176 3.01 50.95 1.02
N THR A 177 3.32 51.10 -0.26
CA THR A 177 3.99 52.28 -0.81
C THR A 177 3.48 52.60 -2.22
N THR A 178 3.86 53.77 -2.75
CA THR A 178 3.54 54.16 -4.13
C THR A 178 4.76 53.97 -5.02
N LEU A 179 4.66 53.08 -6.01
CA LEU A 179 5.69 52.82 -7.00
C LEU A 179 5.29 53.44 -8.35
N THR A 180 6.27 53.80 -9.18
CA THR A 180 6.02 54.21 -10.57
C THR A 180 6.32 53.03 -11.50
N MET A 181 5.30 52.44 -12.11
CA MET A 181 5.44 51.36 -13.09
C MET A 181 4.96 51.84 -14.45
N SER A 182 5.80 51.72 -15.49
CA SER A 182 5.50 52.16 -16.86
C SER A 182 4.96 53.61 -16.94
N GLY A 183 5.51 54.50 -16.10
CA GLY A 183 5.14 55.92 -16.04
C GLY A 183 3.82 56.24 -15.32
N LYS A 184 3.15 55.26 -14.70
CA LYS A 184 1.93 55.46 -13.91
C LYS A 184 2.18 55.13 -12.42
N PRO A 185 1.57 55.88 -11.49
CA PRO A 185 1.62 55.53 -10.07
C PRO A 185 0.77 54.28 -9.80
N LYS A 186 1.33 53.35 -9.03
CA LYS A 186 0.69 52.13 -8.51
C LYS A 186 0.85 52.10 -7.00
N THR A 187 -0.24 51.90 -6.28
CA THR A 187 -0.17 51.62 -4.84
C THR A 187 0.14 50.14 -4.66
N ALA A 188 1.37 49.83 -4.27
CA ALA A 188 1.87 48.46 -4.14
C ALA A 188 1.93 48.02 -2.68
N LEU A 189 1.66 46.73 -2.44
CA LEU A 189 1.92 46.05 -1.17
C LEU A 189 3.17 45.20 -1.33
N ILE A 190 4.31 45.69 -0.83
CA ILE A 190 5.58 44.95 -0.86
C ILE A 190 5.53 43.86 0.22
N GLN A 191 5.77 42.62 -0.19
CA GLN A 191 5.86 41.45 0.68
C GLN A 191 7.15 40.69 0.36
N TYR A 192 7.66 39.93 1.32
CA TYR A 192 8.74 38.98 1.07
C TYR A 192 8.43 37.61 1.65
N CYS A 193 9.10 36.59 1.14
CA CYS A 193 9.06 35.23 1.64
C CYS A 193 10.50 34.74 1.80
N THR A 194 10.87 34.20 2.96
CA THR A 194 12.14 33.50 3.15
C THR A 194 11.96 32.00 2.89
N ARG A 195 13.08 31.28 2.70
CA ARG A 195 13.04 29.82 2.55
C ARG A 195 12.33 29.12 3.72
N PRO A 196 12.62 29.43 5.01
CA PRO A 196 11.84 28.91 6.14
C PRO A 196 10.34 29.26 6.08
N ASP A 197 9.99 30.49 5.70
CA ASP A 197 8.57 30.91 5.64
C ASP A 197 7.81 30.11 4.57
N PHE A 198 8.43 29.88 3.40
CA PHE A 198 7.85 29.03 2.37
C PHE A 198 7.67 27.60 2.86
N LEU A 199 8.71 26.98 3.44
CA LEU A 199 8.63 25.59 3.90
C LEU A 199 7.61 25.37 5.03
N GLY A 200 7.35 26.39 5.84
CA GLY A 200 6.28 26.39 6.83
C GLY A 200 4.89 26.68 6.25
N SER A 201 4.78 27.07 4.98
CA SER A 201 3.53 27.53 4.39
C SER A 201 2.62 26.40 3.92
N PRO A 202 1.29 26.61 3.86
CA PRO A 202 0.34 25.64 3.32
C PRO A 202 0.63 25.15 1.89
N ASN A 203 1.27 25.98 1.07
CA ASN A 203 1.57 25.65 -0.32
C ASN A 203 2.90 24.88 -0.50
N ALA A 204 3.87 24.94 0.42
CA ALA A 204 5.14 24.22 0.26
C ALA A 204 5.00 22.72 -0.06
N PRO A 205 4.11 21.96 0.59
CA PRO A 205 3.90 20.53 0.32
C PRO A 205 3.40 20.22 -1.10
N LEU A 206 2.90 21.21 -1.84
CA LEU A 206 2.32 21.02 -3.17
C LEU A 206 3.37 20.85 -4.28
N SER A 207 4.66 21.03 -3.99
CA SER A 207 5.73 20.82 -4.97
C SER A 207 7.01 20.27 -4.34
N TYR A 208 7.86 19.65 -5.17
CA TYR A 208 9.17 19.12 -4.77
C TYR A 208 10.10 18.96 -5.99
N PRO A 209 11.44 18.94 -5.80
CA PRO A 209 12.42 18.80 -6.87
C PRO A 209 12.28 17.47 -7.62
N ILE A 210 12.68 17.48 -8.90
CA ILE A 210 12.82 16.27 -9.72
C ILE A 210 14.28 15.84 -9.69
N ALA A 211 14.54 14.61 -9.27
CA ALA A 211 15.86 14.00 -9.46
C ALA A 211 16.08 13.77 -10.97
N PRO A 212 17.20 14.25 -11.56
CA PRO A 212 17.45 14.03 -12.98
C PRO A 212 17.51 12.53 -13.26
N THR A 213 16.69 12.06 -14.19
CA THR A 213 16.69 10.65 -14.54
C THR A 213 17.66 10.38 -15.71
N PRO A 214 18.63 9.45 -15.58
CA PRO A 214 19.59 9.17 -16.65
C PRO A 214 18.97 8.67 -17.97
N TRP A 215 17.72 8.19 -17.94
CA TRP A 215 17.07 7.52 -19.07
C TRP A 215 16.42 8.49 -20.06
N GLU A 216 16.16 9.74 -19.68
CA GLU A 216 15.68 10.78 -20.61
C GLU A 216 16.70 11.10 -21.72
N LEU A 217 17.97 10.74 -21.51
CA LEU A 217 19.06 10.86 -22.48
C LEU A 217 19.08 9.72 -23.53
N VAL A 218 18.32 8.64 -23.32
CA VAL A 218 18.30 7.48 -24.23
C VAL A 218 17.16 7.62 -25.22
N LYS A 219 17.45 8.14 -26.42
CA LYS A 219 16.48 8.18 -27.52
C LYS A 219 16.12 6.74 -27.96
N PRO A 220 14.83 6.39 -28.08
CA PRO A 220 14.41 5.08 -28.54
C PRO A 220 14.72 4.96 -30.04
N THR A 221 15.91 4.48 -30.37
CA THR A 221 16.31 4.18 -31.76
C THR A 221 16.86 2.77 -31.92
N ASP A 222 16.99 2.02 -30.82
CA ASP A 222 17.53 0.66 -30.87
C ASP A 222 16.75 -0.30 -29.95
N SER A 223 16.57 -1.52 -30.44
CA SER A 223 15.89 -2.64 -29.76
C SER A 223 16.60 -3.12 -28.48
N SER A 224 17.85 -2.68 -28.29
CA SER A 224 18.68 -2.85 -27.09
C SER A 224 18.45 -1.78 -26.00
N SER A 225 17.52 -0.84 -26.20
CA SER A 225 17.20 0.21 -25.23
C SER A 225 16.66 -0.35 -23.89
N PRO A 226 16.98 0.25 -22.73
CA PRO A 226 16.40 -0.10 -21.43
C PRO A 226 14.87 -0.17 -21.45
N VAL A 227 14.21 0.63 -22.29
CA VAL A 227 12.74 0.65 -22.45
C VAL A 227 12.20 -0.68 -23.01
N THR A 228 12.96 -1.36 -23.89
CA THR A 228 12.62 -2.69 -24.43
C THR A 228 13.08 -3.85 -23.53
N LEU A 229 13.91 -3.60 -22.52
CA LEU A 229 14.38 -4.60 -21.53
C LEU A 229 13.46 -4.74 -20.29
N GLY A 230 12.23 -4.21 -20.35
CA GLY A 230 11.23 -4.40 -19.28
C GLY A 230 11.32 -3.44 -18.09
N ILE A 231 12.25 -2.49 -18.09
CA ILE A 231 12.47 -1.54 -16.97
C ILE A 231 11.91 -0.13 -17.21
N GLY A 232 11.23 0.10 -18.34
CA GLY A 232 10.63 1.40 -18.69
C GLY A 232 9.55 1.90 -17.71
N HIS A 233 9.06 1.06 -16.81
CA HIS A 233 8.13 1.46 -15.74
C HIS A 233 8.84 2.30 -14.66
N LEU A 234 10.06 1.94 -14.27
CA LEU A 234 10.83 2.65 -13.23
C LEU A 234 11.05 4.12 -13.60
N ALA A 235 11.22 4.38 -14.89
CA ALA A 235 11.44 5.71 -15.42
C ALA A 235 10.34 6.72 -15.03
N LYS A 236 9.07 6.31 -15.11
CA LYS A 236 7.93 7.22 -14.98
C LYS A 236 7.43 7.37 -13.54
N THR A 237 7.64 6.37 -12.70
CA THR A 237 6.92 6.23 -11.43
C THR A 237 7.84 6.04 -10.22
N ALA A 238 9.17 6.10 -10.41
CA ALA A 238 10.14 5.94 -9.32
C ALA A 238 9.92 6.91 -8.17
N ASP A 239 9.76 8.22 -8.44
CA ASP A 239 9.60 9.21 -7.37
C ASP A 239 8.33 8.94 -6.54
N ALA A 240 7.18 8.74 -7.21
CA ALA A 240 5.94 8.39 -6.53
C ALA A 240 6.07 7.10 -5.70
N ALA A 241 6.69 6.04 -6.25
CA ALA A 241 6.93 4.80 -5.52
C ALA A 241 7.85 5.00 -4.29
N HIS A 242 8.93 5.78 -4.42
CA HIS A 242 9.80 6.09 -3.31
C HIS A 242 9.05 6.86 -2.22
N ARG A 243 8.29 7.89 -2.58
CA ARG A 243 7.53 8.73 -1.64
C ARG A 243 6.46 7.95 -0.89
N GLU A 244 5.67 7.15 -1.59
CA GLU A 244 4.64 6.31 -0.96
C GLU A 244 5.26 5.28 0.00
N LEU A 245 6.37 4.65 -0.38
CA LEU A 245 7.09 3.72 0.50
C LEU A 245 7.76 4.44 1.68
N PHE A 246 8.28 5.64 1.49
CA PHE A 246 8.80 6.47 2.59
C PHE A 246 7.69 6.90 3.55
N ALA A 247 6.52 7.30 3.04
CA ALA A 247 5.36 7.62 3.84
C ALA A 247 4.90 6.41 4.66
N LYS A 248 4.84 5.23 4.03
CA LYS A 248 4.58 3.96 4.73
C LYS A 248 5.62 3.67 5.80
N ALA A 249 6.91 3.87 5.51
CA ALA A 249 7.98 3.67 6.48
C ALA A 249 7.85 4.63 7.67
N LEU A 250 7.62 5.92 7.42
CA LEU A 250 7.37 6.92 8.46
C LEU A 250 6.17 6.54 9.34
N ARG A 251 5.08 6.08 8.73
CA ARG A 251 3.88 5.63 9.45
C ARG A 251 4.14 4.40 10.31
N GLU A 252 4.58 3.30 9.71
CA GLU A 252 4.70 2.02 10.41
C GLU A 252 5.89 2.00 11.39
N PHE A 253 6.98 2.70 11.09
CA PHE A 253 8.10 2.82 12.05
C PHE A 253 7.79 3.77 13.20
N THR A 254 6.91 4.76 13.00
CA THR A 254 6.39 5.57 14.13
C THR A 254 5.46 4.73 15.00
N HIS A 255 4.52 4.01 14.37
CA HIS A 255 3.63 3.05 15.03
C HIS A 255 4.45 2.13 15.94
N GLU A 256 5.41 1.40 15.37
CA GLU A 256 6.31 0.46 16.05
C GLU A 256 7.39 1.10 16.94
N ARG A 257 7.34 2.42 17.12
CA ARG A 257 8.27 3.21 17.97
C ARG A 257 9.74 3.01 17.60
N LEU A 258 10.03 2.69 16.34
CA LEU A 258 11.38 2.65 15.76
C LEU A 258 11.91 4.07 15.53
N ILE A 259 11.00 5.00 15.24
CA ILE A 259 11.26 6.44 15.17
C ILE A 259 10.24 7.20 16.02
N SER A 260 10.49 8.48 16.29
CA SER A 260 9.60 9.31 17.12
C SER A 260 9.51 10.72 16.55
N PRO A 261 8.62 10.95 15.58
CA PRO A 261 8.36 12.29 15.05
C PRO A 261 7.86 13.24 16.13
N ARG A 262 8.21 14.52 16.01
CA ARG A 262 7.76 15.60 16.90
C ARG A 262 6.93 16.60 16.11
N LYS A 263 5.77 16.99 16.65
CA LYS A 263 4.95 18.08 16.10
C LYS A 263 5.76 19.38 16.10
N ILE A 264 5.74 20.08 14.97
CA ILE A 264 6.26 21.44 14.87
C ILE A 264 5.19 22.38 15.43
N LYS A 265 5.59 23.35 16.26
CA LYS A 265 4.65 24.36 16.78
C LYS A 265 4.28 25.33 15.66
N GLU A 266 3.06 25.21 15.17
CA GLU A 266 2.41 26.20 14.31
C GLU A 266 2.18 27.50 15.10
N SER A 267 2.30 28.65 14.43
CA SER A 267 2.11 29.96 15.08
C SER A 267 0.62 30.19 15.37
N ALA A 268 0.29 30.98 16.40
CA ALA A 268 -1.10 31.16 16.85
C ALA A 268 -2.05 31.82 15.82
N ASP A 269 -1.52 32.31 14.69
CA ASP A 269 -2.31 32.86 13.58
C ASP A 269 -2.64 31.81 12.49
N GLU A 270 -2.17 30.57 12.60
CA GLU A 270 -2.40 29.47 11.63
C GLU A 270 -3.62 28.60 11.97
N THR A 271 -4.26 28.82 13.11
CA THR A 271 -5.49 28.14 13.51
C THR A 271 -6.69 28.81 12.87
N GLU A 272 -6.93 28.52 11.58
CA GLU A 272 -8.25 28.50 10.90
C GLU A 272 -8.05 28.58 9.38
N SER A 273 -7.41 27.57 8.78
CA SER A 273 -7.67 27.28 7.37
C SER A 273 -9.07 26.66 7.27
N ASN A 274 -10.08 27.51 7.04
CA ASN A 274 -11.47 27.15 6.79
C ASN A 274 -11.69 26.47 5.40
N ASP A 275 -10.68 25.79 4.86
CA ASP A 275 -10.86 24.84 3.76
C ASP A 275 -11.32 23.54 4.45
N GLY A 276 -12.63 23.31 4.50
CA GLY A 276 -13.31 22.24 5.26
C GLY A 276 -12.94 20.79 4.95
N ASN A 277 -11.79 20.53 4.30
CA ASN A 277 -11.24 19.22 3.96
C ASN A 277 -9.90 18.88 4.65
N HIS A 278 -9.32 19.78 5.47
CA HIS A 278 -7.98 19.57 6.07
C HIS A 278 -7.92 19.69 7.60
N SER A 279 -9.04 19.59 8.32
CA SER A 279 -9.02 19.60 9.79
C SER A 279 -8.23 18.39 10.31
N GLY A 280 -7.06 18.63 10.94
CA GLY A 280 -6.27 17.59 11.62
C GLY A 280 -4.87 17.32 11.08
N TRP A 281 -4.54 17.78 9.87
CA TRP A 281 -3.19 17.63 9.29
C TRP A 281 -2.21 18.59 9.94
N ARG A 282 -1.10 18.09 10.48
CA ARG A 282 -0.04 18.90 11.11
C ARG A 282 1.33 18.56 10.58
N SER A 283 2.26 19.50 10.71
CA SER A 283 3.67 19.28 10.35
C SER A 283 4.45 18.59 11.47
N TYR A 284 5.24 17.58 11.10
CA TYR A 284 6.09 16.78 11.97
C TYR A 284 7.54 16.86 11.50
N GLN A 285 8.45 16.70 12.46
CA GLN A 285 9.87 16.57 12.22
C GLN A 285 10.37 15.25 12.81
N VAL A 286 11.20 14.52 12.07
CA VAL A 286 11.85 13.30 12.57
C VAL A 286 13.31 13.22 12.13
N SER A 287 14.16 12.60 12.95
CA SER A 287 15.51 12.22 12.53
C SER A 287 15.47 10.90 11.76
N TRP A 288 16.13 10.87 10.60
CA TRP A 288 16.26 9.70 9.74
C TRP A 288 17.71 9.55 9.29
N GLY A 289 18.44 8.62 9.91
CA GLY A 289 19.90 8.56 9.75
C GLY A 289 20.54 9.88 10.17
N SER A 290 21.35 10.48 9.27
CA SER A 290 21.94 11.80 9.48
C SER A 290 21.02 12.98 9.13
N ARG A 291 19.86 12.72 8.52
CA ARG A 291 18.93 13.76 8.04
C ARG A 291 17.86 14.10 9.06
N LYS A 292 17.29 15.29 8.93
CA LYS A 292 16.08 15.73 9.64
C LYS A 292 14.99 15.91 8.60
N LEU A 293 13.97 15.08 8.62
CA LEU A 293 12.89 15.17 7.64
C LEU A 293 11.70 15.92 8.24
N ILE A 294 11.05 16.73 7.41
CA ILE A 294 9.75 17.34 7.70
C ILE A 294 8.70 16.70 6.79
N PHE A 295 7.53 16.42 7.34
CA PHE A 295 6.38 15.90 6.62
C PHE A 295 5.08 16.32 7.31
N ARG A 296 3.97 16.28 6.59
CA ARG A 296 2.61 16.47 7.12
C ARG A 296 1.96 15.13 7.36
N ALA A 297 1.28 15.02 8.49
CA ALA A 297 0.50 13.83 8.81
C ALA A 297 -0.75 14.18 9.62
N ARG A 298 -1.72 13.28 9.59
CA ARG A 298 -2.85 13.24 10.52
C ARG A 298 -2.62 12.09 11.52
N GLU A 299 -2.89 12.36 12.79
CA GLU A 299 -2.83 11.36 13.85
C GLU A 299 -4.19 10.70 14.05
N HIS A 300 -4.16 9.38 14.23
CA HIS A 300 -5.31 8.55 14.57
C HIS A 300 -5.00 7.72 15.82
N ARG A 301 -6.00 6.98 16.34
CA ARG A 301 -5.80 6.05 17.46
C ARG A 301 -4.78 4.97 17.08
N LEU A 302 -4.34 4.24 18.11
CA LEU A 302 -3.35 3.16 17.98
C LEU A 302 -2.02 3.64 17.35
N LEU A 303 -1.63 4.89 17.57
CA LEU A 303 -0.39 5.49 17.03
C LEU A 303 -0.28 5.44 15.50
N HIS A 304 -1.40 5.43 14.80
CA HIS A 304 -1.42 5.49 13.34
C HIS A 304 -1.20 6.92 12.84
N LEU A 305 -0.36 7.06 11.81
CA LEU A 305 -0.11 8.32 11.10
C LEU A 305 -0.47 8.21 9.63
N SER A 306 -1.46 8.97 9.18
CA SER A 306 -1.69 9.17 7.75
C SER A 306 -0.73 10.23 7.24
N VAL A 307 0.32 9.80 6.54
CA VAL A 307 1.42 10.67 6.07
C VAL A 307 1.17 11.09 4.63
N ASP A 308 1.26 12.39 4.35
CA ASP A 308 1.20 12.92 2.98
C ASP A 308 2.55 12.66 2.30
N PRO A 309 2.62 11.77 1.29
CA PRO A 309 3.88 11.41 0.64
C PRO A 309 4.56 12.60 -0.07
N LEU A 310 3.79 13.61 -0.50
CA LEU A 310 4.32 14.77 -1.21
C LEU A 310 4.95 15.79 -0.26
N SER A 311 4.53 15.78 1.00
CA SER A 311 5.04 16.70 2.02
C SER A 311 6.45 16.36 2.53
N ILE A 312 6.96 15.15 2.25
CA ILE A 312 8.24 14.66 2.75
C ILE A 312 9.40 15.41 2.10
N HIS A 313 10.17 16.13 2.91
CA HIS A 313 11.35 16.87 2.46
C HIS A 313 12.41 17.02 3.56
N ASP A 314 13.65 17.32 3.14
CA ASP A 314 14.73 17.75 4.03
C ASP A 314 14.79 19.29 4.05
N PRO A 315 14.53 19.97 5.17
CA PRO A 315 14.60 21.42 5.24
C PRO A 315 16.02 21.96 5.10
N ALA A 316 17.06 21.14 5.29
CA ALA A 316 18.46 21.54 5.08
C ALA A 316 18.90 21.39 3.62
N ASP A 317 18.21 20.57 2.83
CA ASP A 317 18.53 20.29 1.43
C ASP A 317 17.25 20.22 0.58
N LEU A 318 16.90 21.36 -0.03
CA LEU A 318 15.71 21.48 -0.89
C LEU A 318 15.81 20.73 -2.22
N THR A 319 16.98 20.19 -2.55
CA THR A 319 17.20 19.38 -3.75
C THR A 319 17.05 17.89 -3.47
N TRP A 320 17.02 17.50 -2.20
CA TRP A 320 16.85 16.11 -1.80
C TRP A 320 15.47 15.57 -2.16
N THR A 321 15.45 14.39 -2.76
CA THR A 321 14.24 13.61 -3.04
C THR A 321 14.27 12.31 -2.24
N PRO A 322 13.12 11.83 -1.73
CA PRO A 322 13.04 10.53 -1.08
C PRO A 322 13.54 9.41 -1.99
N ASP A 323 14.46 8.59 -1.48
CA ASP A 323 14.85 7.29 -2.03
C ASP A 323 14.79 6.29 -0.88
N ILE A 324 13.77 5.44 -0.86
CA ILE A 324 13.55 4.50 0.24
C ILE A 324 14.70 3.50 0.42
N ILE A 325 15.41 3.11 -0.65
CA ILE A 325 16.47 2.11 -0.55
C ILE A 325 17.68 2.73 0.15
N THR A 326 18.14 3.87 -0.36
CA THR A 326 19.22 4.64 0.27
C THR A 326 18.81 5.10 1.67
N GLY A 327 17.56 5.53 1.85
CA GLY A 327 17.01 5.93 3.15
C GLY A 327 17.07 4.82 4.19
N ILE A 328 16.68 3.59 3.86
CA ILE A 328 16.80 2.45 4.78
C ILE A 328 18.27 2.13 5.08
N ALA A 329 19.16 2.24 4.10
CA ALA A 329 20.59 2.04 4.32
C ALA A 329 21.16 3.08 5.30
N ASP A 330 20.85 4.36 5.10
CA ASP A 330 21.29 5.48 5.96
C ASP A 330 20.75 5.37 7.39
N ALA A 331 19.57 4.80 7.56
CA ALA A 331 18.93 4.59 8.86
C ALA A 331 19.13 3.18 9.44
N ALA A 332 19.93 2.31 8.82
CA ALA A 332 19.99 0.89 9.20
C ALA A 332 20.37 0.65 10.67
N GLU A 333 21.32 1.43 11.21
CA GLU A 333 21.69 1.38 12.63
C GLU A 333 20.57 1.88 13.55
N GLN A 334 19.95 3.01 13.19
CA GLN A 334 18.81 3.57 13.91
C GLN A 334 17.63 2.58 13.98
N LEU A 335 17.39 1.84 12.90
CA LEU A 335 16.32 0.86 12.77
C LEU A 335 16.68 -0.51 13.40
N GLY A 336 17.91 -0.69 13.88
CA GLY A 336 18.35 -1.94 14.51
C GLY A 336 18.56 -3.10 13.53
N ILE A 337 18.85 -2.81 12.26
CA ILE A 337 19.12 -3.83 11.25
C ILE A 337 20.54 -4.35 11.44
N ALA A 338 20.65 -5.64 11.79
CA ALA A 338 21.93 -6.32 11.96
C ALA A 338 22.75 -6.28 10.67
N GLU A 339 24.07 -6.05 10.79
CA GLU A 339 24.98 -5.92 9.64
C GLU A 339 24.86 -7.09 8.65
N SER A 340 24.75 -8.32 9.15
CA SER A 340 24.58 -9.54 8.35
C SER A 340 23.24 -9.64 7.60
N SER A 341 22.26 -8.82 7.95
CA SER A 341 20.90 -8.83 7.37
C SER A 341 20.62 -7.62 6.47
N ARG A 342 21.49 -6.59 6.47
CA ARG A 342 21.28 -5.33 5.74
C ARG A 342 21.11 -5.56 4.24
N GLU A 343 22.01 -6.33 3.62
CA GLU A 343 21.96 -6.61 2.18
C GLU A 343 20.64 -7.31 1.79
N THR A 344 20.27 -8.35 2.53
CA THR A 344 19.02 -9.08 2.31
C THR A 344 17.80 -8.17 2.43
N TYR A 345 17.74 -7.33 3.47
CA TYR A 345 16.59 -6.44 3.67
C TYR A 345 16.53 -5.35 2.59
N LEU A 346 17.67 -4.78 2.19
CA LEU A 346 17.74 -3.81 1.09
C LEU A 346 17.31 -4.43 -0.25
N GLU A 347 17.60 -5.71 -0.48
CA GLU A 347 17.08 -6.45 -1.63
C GLU A 347 15.54 -6.56 -1.59
N GLU A 348 14.95 -6.87 -0.43
CA GLU A 348 13.48 -6.93 -0.28
C GLU A 348 12.81 -5.56 -0.46
N ILE A 349 13.45 -4.49 0.02
CA ILE A 349 13.00 -3.10 -0.20
C ILE A 349 13.09 -2.74 -1.69
N SER A 350 14.20 -3.08 -2.35
CA SER A 350 14.39 -2.83 -3.79
C SER A 350 13.34 -3.54 -4.65
N ALA A 351 13.02 -4.79 -4.31
CA ALA A 351 11.97 -5.54 -4.98
C ALA A 351 10.57 -4.98 -4.70
N THR A 352 10.29 -4.54 -3.46
CA THR A 352 9.04 -3.87 -3.12
C THR A 352 8.88 -2.55 -3.87
N PHE A 353 9.95 -1.77 -3.99
CA PHE A 353 10.01 -0.56 -4.81
C PHE A 353 9.72 -0.86 -6.28
N ALA A 354 10.40 -1.85 -6.87
CA ALA A 354 10.19 -2.23 -8.25
C ALA A 354 8.75 -2.71 -8.51
N ALA A 355 8.18 -3.50 -7.59
CA ALA A 355 6.78 -3.91 -7.63
C ALA A 355 5.84 -2.70 -7.63
N ARG A 356 6.04 -1.76 -6.70
CA ARG A 356 5.18 -0.58 -6.61
C ARG A 356 5.30 0.32 -7.84
N ALA A 357 6.52 0.62 -8.29
CA ALA A 357 6.77 1.40 -9.50
C ALA A 357 6.12 0.74 -10.74
N ARG A 358 6.15 -0.60 -10.85
CA ARG A 358 5.46 -1.33 -11.92
C ARG A 358 3.95 -1.10 -11.86
N THR A 359 3.34 -1.22 -10.68
CA THR A 359 1.89 -1.05 -10.54
C THR A 359 1.43 0.36 -10.87
N LEU A 360 2.17 1.39 -10.43
CA LEU A 360 1.89 2.80 -10.75
C LEU A 360 1.97 3.11 -12.25
N ALA A 361 2.71 2.31 -13.01
CA ALA A 361 2.91 2.53 -14.45
C ALA A 361 1.84 1.84 -15.31
N LEU A 362 0.96 1.04 -14.71
CA LEU A 362 -0.08 0.28 -15.39
C LEU A 362 -1.44 0.91 -15.13
N PRO A 363 -2.34 0.96 -16.12
CA PRO A 363 -3.71 1.38 -15.88
C PRO A 363 -4.39 0.40 -14.92
N ARG A 364 -5.16 0.94 -13.97
CA ARG A 364 -5.87 0.16 -12.96
C ARG A 364 -7.37 0.45 -13.01
N PRO A 365 -8.23 -0.54 -12.69
CA PRO A 365 -9.65 -0.29 -12.52
C PRO A 365 -9.91 0.73 -11.42
N THR A 366 -10.91 1.57 -11.62
CA THR A 366 -11.40 2.51 -10.60
C THR A 366 -12.19 1.80 -9.51
N SER A 367 -12.31 2.41 -8.34
CA SER A 367 -13.14 1.91 -7.25
C SER A 367 -14.62 1.72 -7.65
N THR A 368 -15.12 2.51 -8.60
CA THR A 368 -16.48 2.34 -9.13
C THR A 368 -16.61 1.09 -10.00
N GLU A 369 -15.63 0.81 -10.87
CA GLU A 369 -15.61 -0.40 -11.71
C GLU A 369 -15.42 -1.68 -10.89
N LEU A 370 -14.69 -1.59 -9.78
CA LEU A 370 -14.51 -2.69 -8.81
C LEU A 370 -15.75 -2.92 -7.92
N ALA A 371 -16.69 -1.98 -7.89
CA ALA A 371 -17.96 -2.11 -7.18
C ALA A 371 -19.14 -2.46 -8.10
N ASP A 372 -18.91 -2.66 -9.40
CA ASP A 372 -19.95 -2.97 -10.38
C ASP A 372 -20.45 -4.42 -10.23
N ALA A 373 -21.46 -4.59 -9.39
CA ALA A 373 -22.11 -5.87 -9.11
C ALA A 373 -22.91 -6.44 -10.30
N THR A 374 -22.93 -5.78 -11.47
CA THR A 374 -23.56 -6.33 -12.68
C THR A 374 -22.63 -7.23 -13.50
N ARG A 375 -21.32 -7.21 -13.19
CA ARG A 375 -20.31 -8.06 -13.84
C ARG A 375 -20.42 -9.51 -13.40
N ASP A 376 -19.80 -10.41 -14.18
CA ASP A 376 -19.66 -11.81 -13.78
C ASP A 376 -18.96 -11.89 -12.40
N PRO A 377 -19.56 -12.56 -11.39
CA PRO A 377 -19.02 -12.57 -10.03
C PRO A 377 -17.60 -13.14 -9.92
N ALA A 378 -17.26 -14.16 -10.72
CA ALA A 378 -15.93 -14.76 -10.70
C ALA A 378 -14.88 -13.85 -11.37
N GLU A 379 -15.23 -13.22 -12.49
CA GLU A 379 -14.40 -12.24 -13.16
C GLU A 379 -14.18 -10.99 -12.29
N LEU A 380 -15.23 -10.47 -11.67
CA LEU A 380 -15.15 -9.32 -10.76
C LEU A 380 -14.27 -9.64 -9.57
N PHE A 381 -14.48 -10.79 -8.92
CA PHE A 381 -13.67 -11.24 -7.79
C PHE A 381 -12.18 -11.30 -8.15
N GLN A 382 -11.83 -11.89 -9.31
CA GLN A 382 -10.45 -11.94 -9.77
C GLN A 382 -9.91 -10.59 -10.22
N THR A 383 -10.77 -9.69 -10.71
CA THR A 383 -10.39 -8.30 -11.02
C THR A 383 -10.00 -7.57 -9.73
N ILE A 384 -10.82 -7.69 -8.68
CA ILE A 384 -10.53 -7.12 -7.35
C ILE A 384 -9.26 -7.73 -6.77
N GLU A 385 -9.10 -9.06 -6.80
CA GLU A 385 -7.89 -9.74 -6.32
C GLU A 385 -6.62 -9.17 -6.99
N SER A 386 -6.65 -8.99 -8.32
CA SER A 386 -5.54 -8.40 -9.06
C SER A 386 -5.39 -6.89 -8.88
N ALA A 387 -6.42 -6.18 -8.38
CA ALA A 387 -6.40 -4.74 -8.13
C ALA A 387 -5.59 -4.38 -6.87
N MET A 388 -5.41 -5.32 -5.95
CA MET A 388 -4.69 -5.12 -4.69
C MET A 388 -3.17 -4.99 -4.91
N VAL A 389 -2.61 -3.81 -4.60
CA VAL A 389 -1.18 -3.47 -4.86
C VAL A 389 -0.40 -3.01 -3.65
N ILE A 390 -1.11 -2.63 -2.58
CA ILE A 390 -0.47 -2.15 -1.35
C ILE A 390 0.18 -3.31 -0.58
N GLY A 391 -0.27 -4.55 -0.80
CA GLY A 391 0.15 -5.74 -0.07
C GLY A 391 -0.24 -5.67 1.41
N HIS A 392 0.49 -6.37 2.26
CA HIS A 392 0.26 -6.31 3.71
C HIS A 392 0.41 -4.86 4.23
N PRO A 393 -0.56 -4.31 5.00
CA PRO A 393 -0.56 -2.89 5.35
C PRO A 393 0.52 -2.53 6.38
N GLY A 394 0.84 -3.44 7.32
CA GLY A 394 1.90 -3.27 8.32
C GLY A 394 3.35 -3.40 7.78
N PHE A 395 3.70 -4.46 7.04
CA PHE A 395 5.08 -4.64 6.55
C PHE A 395 5.48 -3.61 5.49
N LEU A 396 6.63 -2.96 5.66
CA LEU A 396 7.24 -2.13 4.63
C LEU A 396 7.72 -2.99 3.45
N ALA A 397 8.61 -3.97 3.73
CA ALA A 397 9.15 -4.88 2.72
C ALA A 397 8.17 -6.05 2.47
N ASN A 398 7.10 -5.80 1.73
CA ASN A 398 5.98 -6.75 1.60
C ASN A 398 5.89 -7.50 0.25
N SER A 399 6.67 -7.08 -0.74
CA SER A 399 6.62 -7.60 -2.11
C SER A 399 8.02 -7.98 -2.61
N GLY A 400 8.83 -8.59 -1.74
CA GLY A 400 10.21 -8.97 -2.01
C GLY A 400 10.36 -10.00 -3.14
N ARG A 401 9.54 -11.07 -3.12
CA ARG A 401 9.47 -12.11 -4.18
C ARG A 401 10.85 -12.60 -4.66
N GLY A 402 11.78 -12.74 -3.71
CA GLY A 402 13.19 -13.03 -3.98
C GLY A 402 13.37 -14.33 -4.75
N GLY A 403 14.15 -14.27 -5.83
CA GLY A 403 14.40 -15.38 -6.76
C GLY A 403 13.58 -15.37 -8.04
N MET A 404 12.62 -14.45 -8.21
CA MET A 404 11.90 -14.27 -9.48
C MET A 404 12.51 -13.15 -10.34
N GLY A 405 12.87 -13.47 -11.58
CA GLY A 405 13.24 -12.46 -12.58
C GLY A 405 12.01 -11.79 -13.22
N GLU A 406 12.21 -10.74 -14.03
CA GLU A 406 11.12 -9.93 -14.61
C GLU A 406 10.10 -10.76 -15.43
N THR A 407 10.56 -11.72 -16.24
CA THR A 407 9.66 -12.60 -17.02
C THR A 407 8.75 -13.43 -16.10
N GLN A 408 9.30 -13.92 -14.98
CA GLN A 408 8.57 -14.73 -14.01
C GLN A 408 7.63 -13.85 -13.18
N LEU A 409 8.07 -12.66 -12.78
CA LEU A 409 7.20 -11.69 -12.13
C LEU A 409 6.00 -11.36 -13.02
N ARG A 410 6.19 -11.16 -14.33
CA ARG A 410 5.08 -10.94 -15.27
C ARG A 410 4.06 -12.08 -15.30
N ALA A 411 4.55 -13.32 -15.28
CA ALA A 411 3.68 -14.49 -15.34
C ALA A 411 2.97 -14.80 -14.01
N PHE A 412 3.60 -14.51 -12.87
CA PHE A 412 3.16 -15.07 -11.58
C PHE A 412 2.74 -14.01 -10.56
N SER A 413 2.99 -12.73 -10.80
CA SER A 413 2.57 -11.67 -9.88
C SER A 413 1.05 -11.46 -9.94
N PRO A 414 0.32 -11.55 -8.82
CA PRO A 414 -1.14 -11.43 -8.80
C PRO A 414 -1.63 -10.09 -9.37
N GLU A 415 -0.90 -9.00 -9.09
CA GLU A 415 -1.27 -7.66 -9.53
C GLU A 415 -1.20 -7.44 -11.06
N LEU A 416 -0.61 -8.39 -11.80
CA LEU A 416 -0.51 -8.36 -13.26
C LEU A 416 -1.59 -9.20 -13.95
N SER A 417 -2.44 -9.90 -13.20
CA SER A 417 -3.62 -10.64 -13.67
C SER A 417 -3.33 -11.64 -14.82
N SER A 418 -2.10 -12.12 -14.92
CA SER A 418 -1.69 -13.06 -15.96
C SER A 418 -2.21 -14.45 -15.67
N THR A 419 -2.66 -15.14 -16.72
CA THR A 419 -3.04 -16.55 -16.65
C THR A 419 -1.81 -17.44 -16.86
N THR A 420 -1.76 -18.55 -16.16
CA THR A 420 -0.70 -19.56 -16.31
C THR A 420 -1.25 -20.96 -16.12
N ASP A 421 -0.57 -21.93 -16.73
CA ASP A 421 -0.82 -23.34 -16.49
C ASP A 421 0.22 -23.90 -15.51
N LEU A 422 -0.22 -24.79 -14.62
CA LEU A 422 0.62 -25.49 -13.65
C LEU A 422 1.42 -26.61 -14.33
N VAL A 423 2.53 -27.03 -13.71
CA VAL A 423 3.25 -28.24 -14.13
C VAL A 423 2.66 -29.43 -13.39
N TRP A 424 2.20 -30.45 -14.11
CA TRP A 424 1.68 -31.67 -13.50
C TRP A 424 2.75 -32.74 -13.45
N CYS A 425 2.87 -33.43 -12.31
CA CYS A 425 3.78 -34.56 -12.12
C CYS A 425 3.00 -35.79 -11.62
N ALA A 426 3.45 -36.97 -12.00
CA ALA A 426 3.16 -38.23 -11.33
C ALA A 426 4.25 -38.48 -10.29
N VAL A 427 3.88 -38.68 -9.02
CA VAL A 427 4.82 -39.06 -7.96
C VAL A 427 4.52 -40.46 -7.45
N ASP A 428 5.57 -41.27 -7.29
CA ASP A 428 5.45 -42.65 -6.82
C ASP A 428 4.83 -42.64 -5.41
N LYS A 429 3.72 -43.37 -5.27
CA LYS A 429 2.92 -43.39 -4.04
C LYS A 429 3.67 -43.96 -2.82
N ASN A 430 4.77 -44.69 -3.03
CA ASN A 430 5.60 -45.19 -1.92
C ASN A 430 6.48 -44.10 -1.30
N TYR A 431 6.59 -42.94 -1.96
CA TYR A 431 7.45 -41.82 -1.56
C TYR A 431 6.67 -40.53 -1.28
N ALA A 432 5.35 -40.59 -1.32
CA ALA A 432 4.46 -39.48 -1.08
C ALA A 432 3.21 -39.93 -0.33
N HIS A 433 2.58 -39.02 0.40
CA HIS A 433 1.27 -39.27 0.99
C HIS A 433 0.21 -38.44 0.28
N LEU A 434 -1.01 -38.97 0.29
CA LEU A 434 -2.22 -38.34 -0.22
C LEU A 434 -3.28 -38.40 0.88
N ALA A 435 -3.75 -37.24 1.30
CA ALA A 435 -4.82 -37.11 2.28
C ALA A 435 -6.03 -36.41 1.63
N THR A 436 -7.24 -36.83 1.98
CA THR A 436 -8.49 -36.23 1.48
C THR A 436 -9.56 -36.21 2.58
N ILE A 437 -10.42 -35.18 2.60
CA ILE A 437 -11.55 -35.11 3.54
C ILE A 437 -12.53 -36.26 3.32
N GLU A 438 -12.76 -36.65 2.06
CA GLU A 438 -13.64 -37.78 1.72
C GLU A 438 -13.18 -39.08 2.37
N TYR A 439 -11.88 -39.37 2.31
CA TYR A 439 -11.29 -40.51 3.00
C TYR A 439 -11.48 -40.42 4.52
N GLU A 440 -11.21 -39.27 5.14
CA GLU A 440 -11.38 -39.08 6.59
C GLU A 440 -12.84 -39.30 7.03
N ARG A 441 -13.82 -38.75 6.28
CA ARG A 441 -15.25 -38.99 6.52
C ARG A 441 -15.64 -40.46 6.35
N ALA A 442 -15.04 -41.14 5.39
CA ALA A 442 -15.28 -42.56 5.18
C ALA A 442 -14.78 -43.40 6.37
N GLN A 443 -13.63 -43.04 6.95
CA GLN A 443 -13.11 -43.67 8.17
C GLN A 443 -14.05 -43.45 9.37
N GLU A 444 -14.56 -42.22 9.56
CA GLU A 444 -15.53 -41.91 10.64
C GLU A 444 -16.85 -42.67 10.51
N SER A 445 -17.32 -42.87 9.27
CA SER A 445 -18.60 -43.55 8.95
C SER A 445 -18.49 -45.07 8.79
N GLY A 446 -17.27 -45.64 8.81
CA GLY A 446 -17.02 -47.05 8.57
C GLY A 446 -17.25 -47.51 7.13
N SER A 447 -17.21 -46.59 6.16
CA SER A 447 -17.36 -46.88 4.73
C SER A 447 -15.99 -47.10 4.05
N SER A 448 -16.01 -47.84 2.92
CA SER A 448 -14.80 -48.08 2.12
C SER A 448 -14.69 -47.04 1.01
N HIS A 449 -13.88 -45.99 1.23
CA HIS A 449 -13.42 -45.08 0.18
C HIS A 449 -11.89 -45.00 0.22
N SER A 450 -11.26 -44.82 -0.94
CA SER A 450 -9.81 -44.57 -1.01
C SER A 450 -9.50 -43.13 -1.38
N SER A 451 -8.43 -42.56 -0.79
CA SER A 451 -7.92 -41.24 -1.20
C SER A 451 -7.59 -41.16 -2.69
N ASN A 452 -7.21 -42.29 -3.30
CA ASN A 452 -6.91 -42.38 -4.72
C ASN A 452 -8.16 -42.21 -5.60
N GLU A 453 -9.33 -42.68 -5.17
CA GLU A 453 -10.58 -42.43 -5.91
C GLU A 453 -11.00 -40.97 -5.77
N ALA A 454 -10.91 -40.42 -4.56
CA ALA A 454 -11.23 -39.02 -4.26
C ALA A 454 -10.38 -38.06 -5.10
N ILE A 455 -9.06 -38.23 -5.17
CA ILE A 455 -8.21 -37.32 -5.95
C ILE A 455 -8.46 -37.37 -7.46
N LEU A 456 -8.93 -38.51 -7.99
CA LEU A 456 -9.27 -38.63 -9.41
C LEU A 456 -10.54 -37.86 -9.77
N THR A 457 -11.40 -37.52 -8.80
CA THR A 457 -12.50 -36.59 -9.05
C THR A 457 -11.98 -35.16 -9.27
N LEU A 458 -10.87 -34.80 -8.63
CA LEU A 458 -10.24 -33.48 -8.74
C LEU A 458 -9.30 -33.37 -9.95
N VAL A 459 -8.71 -34.49 -10.38
CA VAL A 459 -7.78 -34.56 -11.52
C VAL A 459 -8.19 -35.72 -12.46
N PRO A 460 -9.30 -35.58 -13.20
CA PRO A 460 -9.93 -36.70 -13.92
C PRO A 460 -9.08 -37.28 -15.05
N ASP A 461 -8.22 -36.48 -15.66
CA ASP A 461 -7.36 -36.87 -16.78
C ASP A 461 -6.03 -37.51 -16.33
N PHE A 462 -5.75 -37.59 -15.02
CA PHE A 462 -4.48 -38.07 -14.47
C PHE A 462 -4.11 -39.47 -14.98
N LYS A 463 -5.07 -40.39 -14.99
CA LYS A 463 -4.83 -41.77 -15.45
C LYS A 463 -4.39 -41.82 -16.91
N ASP A 464 -4.98 -40.99 -17.75
CA ASP A 464 -4.65 -40.94 -19.17
C ASP A 464 -3.28 -40.29 -19.40
N ARG A 465 -2.95 -39.22 -18.66
CA ARG A 465 -1.61 -38.63 -18.66
C ARG A 465 -0.52 -39.63 -18.27
N CYS A 466 -0.75 -40.43 -17.22
CA CYS A 466 0.16 -41.49 -16.82
C CYS A 466 0.37 -42.54 -17.91
N ARG A 467 -0.72 -43.02 -18.54
CA ARG A 467 -0.63 -44.02 -19.63
C ARG A 467 0.10 -43.48 -20.85
N LEU A 468 -0.13 -42.21 -21.21
CA LEU A 468 0.58 -41.54 -22.31
C LEU A 468 2.09 -41.40 -22.02
N ALA A 469 2.45 -41.21 -20.74
CA ALA A 469 3.84 -41.22 -20.27
C ALA A 469 4.43 -42.63 -20.10
N GLY A 470 3.69 -43.70 -20.41
CA GLY A 470 4.14 -45.09 -20.26
C GLY A 470 4.15 -45.60 -18.82
N LEU A 471 3.44 -44.95 -17.91
CA LEU A 471 3.34 -45.31 -16.49
C LEU A 471 2.09 -46.15 -16.20
N ASN A 472 2.17 -46.98 -15.16
CA ASN A 472 0.97 -47.57 -14.55
C ASN A 472 0.33 -46.55 -13.59
N PRO A 473 -0.87 -46.02 -13.86
CA PRO A 473 -1.46 -44.97 -13.04
C PRO A 473 -1.72 -45.39 -11.58
N ASP A 474 -1.87 -46.68 -11.30
CA ASP A 474 -2.15 -47.15 -9.93
C ASP A 474 -0.93 -47.08 -9.00
N ASP A 475 0.27 -46.86 -9.54
CA ASP A 475 1.52 -46.74 -8.78
C ASP A 475 1.89 -45.29 -8.43
N TYR A 476 1.13 -44.32 -8.95
CA TYR A 476 1.44 -42.89 -8.85
C TYR A 476 0.24 -42.07 -8.34
N ILE A 477 0.53 -40.90 -7.79
CA ILE A 477 -0.47 -39.88 -7.42
C ILE A 477 -0.13 -38.54 -8.09
N PRO A 478 -1.12 -37.66 -8.34
CA PRO A 478 -0.87 -36.36 -8.98
C PRO A 478 -0.21 -35.37 -8.02
N LEU A 479 0.75 -34.61 -8.53
CA LEU A 479 1.36 -33.46 -7.86
C LEU A 479 1.37 -32.26 -8.81
N PRO A 480 0.54 -31.22 -8.58
CA PRO A 480 0.68 -29.95 -9.26
C PRO A 480 1.87 -29.16 -8.68
N VAL A 481 2.67 -28.57 -9.55
CA VAL A 481 3.90 -27.84 -9.22
C VAL A 481 3.84 -26.46 -9.85
N HIS A 482 4.17 -25.44 -9.07
CA HIS A 482 4.33 -24.09 -9.59
C HIS A 482 5.39 -24.07 -10.71
N PRO A 483 5.15 -23.43 -11.87
CA PRO A 483 6.13 -23.43 -12.97
C PRO A 483 7.51 -22.89 -12.60
N TRP A 484 7.58 -21.77 -11.86
CA TRP A 484 8.84 -21.31 -11.24
C TRP A 484 9.53 -22.37 -10.37
N GLN A 485 8.79 -23.07 -9.52
CA GLN A 485 9.33 -24.12 -8.64
C GLN A 485 9.89 -25.29 -9.47
N TRP A 486 9.21 -25.64 -10.56
CA TRP A 486 9.69 -26.65 -11.49
C TRP A 486 11.05 -26.24 -12.08
N GLU A 487 11.12 -25.07 -12.70
CA GLU A 487 12.31 -24.59 -13.41
C GLU A 487 13.50 -24.33 -12.47
N GLN A 488 13.25 -23.70 -11.32
CA GLN A 488 14.30 -23.19 -10.44
C GLN A 488 14.73 -24.16 -9.34
N ARG A 489 13.90 -25.17 -9.02
CA ARG A 489 14.17 -26.11 -7.93
C ARG A 489 14.08 -27.57 -8.37
N PHE A 490 13.01 -28.02 -9.02
CA PHE A 490 12.86 -29.46 -9.33
C PHE A 490 13.96 -30.01 -10.22
N THR A 491 14.28 -29.29 -11.31
CA THR A 491 15.27 -29.75 -12.30
C THR A 491 16.68 -29.93 -11.75
N THR A 492 17.00 -29.32 -10.61
CA THR A 492 18.32 -29.39 -9.98
C THR A 492 18.28 -30.12 -8.63
N THR A 493 17.53 -29.57 -7.66
CA THR A 493 17.41 -30.07 -6.28
C THR A 493 16.85 -31.49 -6.19
N PHE A 494 15.93 -31.86 -7.09
CA PHE A 494 15.26 -33.16 -7.11
C PHE A 494 15.64 -34.00 -8.35
N SER A 495 16.74 -33.65 -9.02
CA SER A 495 17.21 -34.32 -10.24
C SER A 495 17.42 -35.83 -10.08
N ALA A 496 17.89 -36.29 -8.91
CA ALA A 496 18.05 -37.71 -8.63
C ALA A 496 16.70 -38.46 -8.55
N ASP A 497 15.67 -37.82 -7.98
CA ASP A 497 14.33 -38.40 -7.88
C ASP A 497 13.61 -38.39 -9.24
N LEU A 498 13.85 -37.36 -10.06
CA LEU A 498 13.43 -37.31 -11.47
C LEU A 498 14.08 -38.43 -12.28
N ALA A 499 15.40 -38.59 -12.18
CA ALA A 499 16.15 -39.62 -12.91
C ALA A 499 15.77 -41.04 -12.48
N ALA A 500 15.38 -41.23 -11.21
CA ALA A 500 14.90 -42.50 -10.69
C ALA A 500 13.44 -42.82 -11.06
N GLY A 501 12.72 -41.92 -11.75
CA GLY A 501 11.31 -42.10 -12.10
C GLY A 501 10.35 -42.03 -10.91
N ARG A 502 10.81 -41.50 -9.78
CA ARG A 502 9.96 -41.26 -8.58
C ARG A 502 9.07 -40.04 -8.73
N ILE A 503 9.53 -39.08 -9.54
CA ILE A 503 8.77 -37.91 -9.96
C ILE A 503 8.86 -37.88 -11.49
N VAL A 504 7.73 -37.96 -12.18
CA VAL A 504 7.67 -37.97 -13.65
C VAL A 504 6.82 -36.80 -14.14
N PRO A 505 7.36 -35.87 -14.96
CA PRO A 505 6.57 -34.77 -15.50
C PRO A 505 5.53 -35.27 -16.49
N LEU A 506 4.30 -34.77 -16.37
CA LEU A 506 3.14 -35.08 -17.20
C LEU A 506 2.72 -33.92 -18.12
N GLY A 507 3.50 -32.83 -18.12
CA GLY A 507 3.26 -31.65 -18.96
C GLY A 507 2.55 -30.50 -18.24
N ARG A 508 2.15 -29.49 -19.02
CA ARG A 508 1.53 -28.25 -18.55
C ARG A 508 0.13 -28.00 -19.10
N GLU A 509 -0.29 -28.75 -20.10
CA GLU A 509 -1.61 -28.57 -20.73
C GLU A 509 -2.72 -28.82 -19.71
N GLY A 510 -3.83 -28.08 -19.79
CA GLY A 510 -4.95 -28.20 -18.88
C GLY A 510 -5.72 -26.89 -18.73
N GLU A 511 -6.15 -26.62 -17.52
CA GLU A 511 -6.93 -25.43 -17.16
C GLU A 511 -6.04 -24.21 -16.92
N ALA A 512 -6.60 -23.03 -17.17
CA ALA A 512 -5.92 -21.77 -16.94
C ALA A 512 -6.14 -21.27 -15.51
N TYR A 513 -5.06 -20.92 -14.84
CA TYR A 513 -5.07 -20.45 -13.46
C TYR A 513 -4.59 -19.01 -13.33
N ARG A 514 -5.09 -18.29 -12.32
CA ARG A 514 -4.55 -17.00 -11.88
C ARG A 514 -3.92 -17.09 -10.49
N PRO A 515 -2.67 -16.64 -10.31
CA PRO A 515 -2.08 -16.49 -8.98
C PRO A 515 -2.89 -15.52 -8.13
N GLN A 516 -3.16 -15.89 -6.88
CA GLN A 516 -3.79 -15.03 -5.88
C GLN A 516 -2.71 -14.25 -5.11
N GLN A 517 -3.10 -13.33 -4.20
CA GLN A 517 -2.19 -12.49 -3.40
C GLN A 517 -1.07 -13.28 -2.67
N SER A 518 -1.34 -14.53 -2.27
CA SER A 518 -0.35 -15.45 -1.68
C SER A 518 0.82 -15.85 -2.60
N LEU A 519 0.79 -15.48 -3.89
CA LEU A 519 1.67 -15.89 -4.99
C LEU A 519 1.55 -17.37 -5.40
N ARG A 520 1.21 -18.26 -4.47
CA ARG A 520 1.30 -19.72 -4.62
C ARG A 520 -0.03 -20.46 -4.65
N THR A 521 -1.11 -19.76 -4.38
CA THR A 521 -2.49 -20.25 -4.51
C THR A 521 -3.03 -19.78 -5.85
N PHE A 522 -3.67 -20.68 -6.56
CA PHE A 522 -4.10 -20.49 -7.94
C PHE A 522 -5.61 -20.69 -8.02
N PHE A 523 -6.33 -19.67 -8.51
CA PHE A 523 -7.76 -19.76 -8.82
C PHE A 523 -7.95 -20.29 -10.24
N ASN A 524 -8.87 -21.23 -10.42
CA ASN A 524 -9.18 -21.80 -11.73
C ASN A 524 -10.12 -20.86 -12.49
N THR A 525 -9.60 -20.22 -13.54
CA THR A 525 -10.38 -19.30 -14.36
C THR A 525 -11.19 -20.00 -15.45
N SER A 526 -10.84 -21.24 -15.79
CA SER A 526 -11.59 -22.06 -16.76
C SER A 526 -12.87 -22.61 -16.14
N THR A 527 -12.83 -23.00 -14.86
CA THR A 527 -13.98 -23.50 -14.10
C THR A 527 -13.96 -22.92 -12.68
N PRO A 528 -14.60 -21.76 -12.44
CA PRO A 528 -14.60 -21.08 -11.15
C PRO A 528 -15.03 -21.94 -9.94
N ALA A 529 -15.92 -22.91 -10.15
CA ALA A 529 -16.37 -23.83 -9.11
C ALA A 529 -15.33 -24.88 -8.71
N ALA A 530 -14.31 -25.12 -9.55
CA ALA A 530 -13.24 -26.05 -9.24
C ALA A 530 -12.36 -25.54 -8.09
N PRO A 531 -11.78 -26.43 -7.28
CA PRO A 531 -10.93 -26.04 -6.15
C PRO A 531 -9.75 -25.15 -6.57
N TYR A 532 -9.34 -24.24 -5.68
CA TYR A 532 -8.02 -23.62 -5.78
C TYR A 532 -6.94 -24.69 -5.68
N VAL A 533 -5.80 -24.43 -6.31
CA VAL A 533 -4.58 -25.23 -6.14
C VAL A 533 -3.53 -24.39 -5.44
N LYS A 534 -3.08 -24.81 -4.26
CA LYS A 534 -1.96 -24.17 -3.54
C LYS A 534 -0.72 -25.05 -3.69
N THR A 535 0.38 -24.45 -4.11
CA THR A 535 1.63 -25.16 -4.45
C THR A 535 2.79 -24.68 -3.58
N ALA A 536 3.81 -25.51 -3.41
CA ALA A 536 5.06 -25.08 -2.81
C ALA A 536 5.81 -24.15 -3.79
N VAL A 537 6.27 -23.00 -3.31
CA VAL A 537 7.16 -22.11 -4.09
C VAL A 537 8.27 -21.57 -3.19
N ALA A 538 9.52 -21.93 -3.48
CA ALA A 538 10.68 -21.56 -2.66
C ALA A 538 11.15 -20.12 -2.92
N VAL A 539 10.21 -19.19 -2.93
CA VAL A 539 10.41 -17.75 -3.09
C VAL A 539 10.30 -17.07 -1.73
N ARG A 540 11.21 -16.12 -1.47
CA ARG A 540 11.23 -15.35 -0.22
C ARG A 540 10.27 -14.16 -0.34
N ASN A 541 9.36 -14.02 0.61
CA ASN A 541 8.47 -12.85 0.70
C ASN A 541 8.06 -12.58 2.15
N MET A 542 8.22 -11.34 2.63
CA MET A 542 7.91 -10.91 4.01
C MET A 542 8.62 -11.75 5.09
N GLY A 543 9.92 -12.03 4.93
CA GLY A 543 10.66 -12.79 5.95
C GLY A 543 10.38 -14.31 5.99
N PHE A 544 9.63 -14.84 5.02
CA PHE A 544 9.31 -16.27 4.90
C PHE A 544 9.60 -16.81 3.50
N THR A 545 10.12 -18.03 3.44
CA THR A 545 10.09 -18.82 2.19
C THR A 545 8.71 -19.45 2.04
N ARG A 546 8.04 -19.25 0.90
CA ARG A 546 6.66 -19.67 0.64
C ARG A 546 6.51 -21.17 0.30
N GLY A 547 7.21 -22.03 1.06
CA GLY A 547 7.13 -23.49 0.96
C GLY A 547 5.93 -24.10 1.68
N LEU A 548 5.53 -25.31 1.30
CA LEU A 548 4.49 -26.12 1.94
C LEU A 548 5.14 -27.35 2.57
N SER A 549 4.97 -27.53 3.88
CA SER A 549 5.53 -28.70 4.57
C SER A 549 4.86 -29.97 4.09
N ALA A 550 5.63 -30.88 3.49
CA ALA A 550 5.12 -32.18 3.08
C ALA A 550 4.50 -32.89 4.30
N HIS A 551 5.18 -32.95 5.45
CA HIS A 551 4.63 -33.60 6.65
C HIS A 551 3.30 -32.99 7.15
N TYR A 552 3.09 -31.68 6.99
CA TYR A 552 1.83 -31.08 7.43
C TYR A 552 0.65 -31.54 6.56
N MET A 553 0.88 -31.75 5.26
CA MET A 553 -0.17 -32.14 4.30
C MET A 553 -0.84 -33.45 4.70
N GLU A 554 -0.12 -34.41 5.30
CA GLU A 554 -0.69 -35.65 5.82
C GLU A 554 -1.90 -35.41 6.76
N SER A 555 -1.84 -34.35 7.56
CA SER A 555 -2.88 -34.02 8.53
C SER A 555 -3.85 -32.94 8.06
N THR A 556 -3.54 -32.19 7.00
CA THR A 556 -4.24 -30.95 6.64
C THR A 556 -5.75 -31.17 6.39
N PRO A 557 -6.19 -32.13 5.55
CA PRO A 557 -7.62 -32.41 5.38
C PRO A 557 -8.32 -32.80 6.68
N ARG A 558 -7.66 -33.58 7.54
CA ARG A 558 -8.21 -34.00 8.84
C ARG A 558 -8.36 -32.81 9.81
N VAL A 559 -7.43 -31.86 9.81
CA VAL A 559 -7.56 -30.59 10.56
C VAL A 559 -8.80 -29.82 10.12
N ASN A 560 -9.00 -29.70 8.81
CA ASN A 560 -10.15 -28.99 8.25
C ASN A 560 -11.47 -29.68 8.63
N LEU A 561 -11.54 -31.02 8.50
CA LEU A 561 -12.72 -31.79 8.91
C LEU A 561 -13.00 -31.65 10.41
N TRP A 562 -11.98 -31.75 11.26
CA TRP A 562 -12.12 -31.54 12.70
C TRP A 562 -12.68 -30.15 13.03
N LEU A 563 -12.14 -29.10 12.42
CA LEU A 563 -12.62 -27.74 12.63
C LEU A 563 -14.09 -27.61 12.21
N LEU A 564 -14.45 -28.09 11.03
CA LEU A 564 -15.83 -28.07 10.54
C LEU A 564 -16.78 -28.83 11.46
N ASN A 565 -16.37 -30.00 11.98
CA ASN A 565 -17.18 -30.77 12.93
C ASN A 565 -17.29 -30.06 14.29
N LEU A 566 -16.31 -29.24 14.67
CA LEU A 566 -16.28 -28.54 15.96
C LEU A 566 -17.12 -27.26 15.96
N ILE A 567 -17.07 -26.45 14.90
CA ILE A 567 -17.71 -25.13 14.85
C ILE A 567 -18.69 -24.94 13.68
N GLY A 568 -18.77 -25.86 12.73
CA GLY A 568 -19.54 -25.67 11.48
C GLY A 568 -21.05 -25.56 11.68
N ASP A 569 -21.60 -26.25 12.68
CA ASP A 569 -23.04 -26.19 13.03
C ASP A 569 -23.36 -25.15 14.12
N ASP A 570 -22.37 -24.42 14.61
CA ASP A 570 -22.59 -23.41 15.63
C ASP A 570 -23.35 -22.20 15.03
N PRO A 571 -24.49 -21.79 15.63
CA PRO A 571 -25.31 -20.69 15.13
C PRO A 571 -24.57 -19.36 14.93
N GLU A 572 -23.56 -19.05 15.75
CA GLU A 572 -22.77 -17.81 15.63
C GLU A 572 -21.93 -17.76 14.35
N PHE A 573 -21.67 -18.91 13.72
CA PHE A 573 -21.01 -18.97 12.42
C PHE A 573 -22.04 -19.17 11.30
N PHE A 574 -22.75 -20.31 11.31
CA PHE A 574 -23.54 -20.72 10.17
C PHE A 574 -24.76 -19.81 9.92
N GLN A 575 -25.49 -19.40 10.96
CA GLN A 575 -26.66 -18.52 10.78
C GLN A 575 -26.27 -17.06 10.51
N SER A 576 -25.02 -16.69 10.83
CA SER A 576 -24.48 -15.34 10.64
C SER A 576 -23.75 -15.14 9.31
N GLY A 577 -23.89 -16.07 8.36
CA GLY A 577 -23.28 -15.93 7.03
C GLY A 577 -21.76 -16.21 7.00
N ILE A 578 -21.23 -16.89 8.02
CA ILE A 578 -19.81 -17.24 8.13
C ILE A 578 -19.60 -18.64 7.56
N GLY A 579 -18.68 -18.75 6.60
CA GLY A 579 -18.28 -20.03 6.01
C GLY A 579 -16.78 -20.27 6.08
N PHE A 580 -16.39 -21.50 5.78
CA PHE A 580 -15.01 -21.96 5.78
C PHE A 580 -14.72 -22.65 4.46
N LEU A 581 -13.56 -22.35 3.85
CA LEU A 581 -13.10 -23.00 2.62
C LEU A 581 -12.07 -24.08 2.95
N PRO A 582 -12.49 -25.34 3.16
CA PRO A 582 -11.59 -26.40 3.58
C PRO A 582 -10.55 -26.74 2.53
N GLU A 583 -9.36 -27.12 3.00
CA GLU A 583 -8.37 -27.84 2.19
C GLU A 583 -8.78 -29.31 2.06
N ILE A 584 -9.54 -29.60 1.01
CA ILE A 584 -10.24 -30.87 0.79
C ILE A 584 -9.30 -32.04 0.43
N ALA A 585 -8.14 -31.76 -0.15
CA ALA A 585 -7.15 -32.76 -0.51
C ALA A 585 -5.74 -32.17 -0.45
N SER A 586 -4.74 -33.01 -0.19
CA SER A 586 -3.35 -32.59 -0.21
C SER A 586 -2.39 -33.73 -0.50
N VAL A 587 -1.24 -33.38 -1.08
CA VAL A 587 -0.16 -34.28 -1.45
C VAL A 587 1.17 -33.73 -0.95
N GLY A 588 1.98 -34.58 -0.33
CA GLY A 588 3.34 -34.24 0.10
C GLY A 588 4.33 -35.34 -0.25
N TYR A 589 5.37 -34.98 -1.00
CA TYR A 589 6.47 -35.88 -1.36
C TYR A 589 7.55 -35.87 -0.27
N THR A 590 7.78 -37.03 0.35
CA THR A 590 8.72 -37.23 1.45
C THR A 590 9.90 -38.14 1.08
N GLY A 591 9.96 -38.66 -0.16
CA GLY A 591 11.03 -39.57 -0.62
C GLY A 591 12.39 -38.92 -0.88
N SER A 592 12.46 -37.59 -0.88
CA SER A 592 13.71 -36.87 -1.19
C SER A 592 14.81 -37.14 -0.17
N VAL A 593 16.06 -36.94 -0.57
CA VAL A 593 17.21 -37.06 0.36
C VAL A 593 17.08 -36.11 1.56
N TYR A 594 16.45 -34.95 1.38
CA TYR A 594 16.34 -33.93 2.43
C TYR A 594 15.47 -34.39 3.60
N HIS A 595 14.38 -35.12 3.33
CA HIS A 595 13.52 -35.69 4.38
C HIS A 595 14.20 -36.82 5.17
N ARG A 596 15.28 -37.42 4.66
CA ARG A 596 16.11 -38.36 5.42
C ARG A 596 17.10 -37.69 6.36
N VAL A 597 17.45 -36.43 6.07
CA VAL A 597 18.49 -35.68 6.81
C VAL A 597 17.87 -34.75 7.86
N THR A 598 16.69 -34.19 7.59
CA THR A 598 15.96 -33.33 8.54
C THR A 598 14.46 -33.50 8.35
N ASN A 599 13.72 -33.33 9.45
CA ASN A 599 12.26 -33.31 9.43
C ASN A 599 11.68 -31.90 9.27
N ASP A 600 12.47 -30.86 9.56
CA ASP A 600 12.01 -29.47 9.49
C ASP A 600 13.10 -28.57 8.90
N GLY A 601 13.13 -28.49 7.56
CA GLY A 601 14.05 -27.62 6.82
C GLY A 601 13.35 -26.95 5.64
N SER A 602 13.96 -25.91 5.08
CA SER A 602 13.40 -25.23 3.90
C SER A 602 13.21 -26.16 2.70
N HIS A 603 14.08 -27.17 2.55
CA HIS A 603 14.04 -28.14 1.45
C HIS A 603 12.92 -29.19 1.60
N THR A 604 12.49 -29.51 2.83
CA THR A 604 11.35 -30.41 3.06
C THR A 604 10.00 -29.73 2.77
N LYS A 605 10.04 -28.43 2.45
CA LYS A 605 8.86 -27.60 2.15
C LYS A 605 8.73 -27.26 0.65
N MET A 606 9.48 -27.95 -0.22
CA MET A 606 9.58 -27.65 -1.65
C MET A 606 8.70 -28.51 -2.55
N THR A 607 8.12 -29.60 -2.03
CA THR A 607 7.50 -30.68 -2.84
C THR A 607 6.15 -31.11 -2.26
N ALA A 608 5.21 -30.16 -2.21
CA ALA A 608 3.86 -30.42 -1.74
C ALA A 608 2.84 -29.50 -2.44
N ALA A 609 1.58 -29.91 -2.43
CA ALA A 609 0.45 -29.13 -2.92
C ALA A 609 -0.85 -29.52 -2.19
N LEU A 610 -1.85 -28.65 -2.28
CA LEU A 610 -3.19 -28.92 -1.77
C LEU A 610 -4.27 -28.32 -2.67
N TRP A 611 -5.48 -28.86 -2.54
CA TRP A 611 -6.69 -28.36 -3.16
C TRP A 611 -7.61 -27.77 -2.09
N ARG A 612 -8.08 -26.55 -2.31
CA ARG A 612 -8.99 -25.84 -1.41
C ARG A 612 -10.31 -25.60 -2.10
N GLN A 613 -11.42 -25.85 -1.41
CA GLN A 613 -12.75 -25.59 -1.93
C GLN A 613 -12.88 -24.14 -2.45
N SER A 614 -13.48 -23.98 -3.63
CA SER A 614 -13.77 -22.66 -4.21
C SER A 614 -15.03 -22.05 -3.59
N PRO A 615 -15.09 -20.73 -3.34
CA PRO A 615 -16.34 -20.10 -2.90
C PRO A 615 -17.47 -20.23 -3.94
N PHE A 616 -17.16 -20.51 -5.20
CA PHE A 616 -18.16 -20.77 -6.26
C PHE A 616 -18.58 -22.25 -6.36
N SER A 617 -18.04 -23.13 -5.52
CA SER A 617 -18.48 -24.52 -5.47
C SER A 617 -19.91 -24.61 -4.94
N PRO A 618 -20.78 -25.45 -5.52
CA PRO A 618 -22.12 -25.69 -5.00
C PRO A 618 -22.12 -26.37 -3.61
N GLU A 619 -20.99 -26.94 -3.20
CA GLU A 619 -20.81 -27.56 -1.87
C GLU A 619 -20.35 -26.55 -0.80
N THR A 620 -20.02 -25.31 -1.20
CA THR A 620 -19.58 -24.28 -0.26
C THR A 620 -20.75 -23.86 0.60
N THR A 621 -20.50 -23.78 1.91
CA THR A 621 -21.53 -23.48 2.91
C THR A 621 -21.10 -22.28 3.76
N PRO A 622 -21.92 -21.21 3.84
CA PRO A 622 -23.17 -21.03 3.09
C PRO A 622 -22.90 -20.83 1.58
N ALA A 623 -23.83 -21.23 0.72
CA ALA A 623 -23.72 -21.04 -0.74
C ALA A 623 -23.89 -19.56 -1.12
N LEU A 624 -23.45 -19.19 -2.32
CA LEU A 624 -23.70 -17.87 -2.90
C LEU A 624 -25.17 -17.76 -3.33
N ASP A 625 -25.79 -16.64 -3.00
CA ASP A 625 -27.14 -16.28 -3.44
C ASP A 625 -27.11 -15.48 -4.76
N ASP A 626 -28.26 -15.36 -5.42
CA ASP A 626 -28.38 -14.54 -6.63
C ASP A 626 -27.99 -13.08 -6.36
N GLY A 627 -27.05 -12.56 -7.15
CA GLY A 627 -26.54 -11.20 -7.01
C GLY A 627 -25.38 -11.04 -6.01
N ASP A 628 -24.90 -12.13 -5.42
CA ASP A 628 -23.70 -12.11 -4.60
C ASP A 628 -22.44 -11.84 -5.46
N THR A 629 -21.58 -10.98 -4.94
CA THR A 629 -20.22 -10.76 -5.42
C THR A 629 -19.23 -11.07 -4.31
N LEU A 630 -17.99 -11.33 -4.71
CA LEU A 630 -16.90 -11.66 -3.80
C LEU A 630 -15.77 -10.65 -3.90
N SER A 631 -15.14 -10.40 -2.77
CA SER A 631 -13.97 -9.54 -2.66
C SER A 631 -13.00 -10.14 -1.64
N THR A 632 -11.70 -10.07 -1.88
CA THR A 632 -10.74 -10.22 -0.77
C THR A 632 -11.03 -9.13 0.27
N LEU A 633 -10.92 -9.44 1.56
CA LEU A 633 -11.09 -8.43 2.60
C LEU A 633 -10.10 -7.27 2.44
N ALA A 634 -8.97 -7.47 1.74
CA ALA A 634 -8.03 -6.41 1.40
C ALA A 634 -8.66 -5.25 0.63
N GLY A 635 -9.76 -5.50 -0.10
CA GLY A 635 -10.49 -4.46 -0.82
C GLY A 635 -11.05 -3.35 0.08
N ILE A 636 -11.29 -3.61 1.38
CA ILE A 636 -11.75 -2.56 2.32
C ILE A 636 -10.65 -1.51 2.60
N LEU A 637 -9.39 -1.84 2.33
CA LEU A 637 -8.23 -0.98 2.53
C LEU A 637 -7.69 -0.41 1.20
N HIS A 638 -8.36 -0.69 0.08
CA HIS A 638 -7.92 -0.27 -1.24
C HIS A 638 -8.44 1.12 -1.58
N SER A 639 -7.56 1.93 -2.19
CA SER A 639 -7.91 3.12 -2.95
C SER A 639 -7.38 2.99 -4.37
N ASP A 640 -8.14 3.49 -5.33
CA ASP A 640 -7.73 3.55 -6.73
C ASP A 640 -6.67 4.65 -6.97
N ASP A 641 -6.22 4.78 -8.23
CA ASP A 641 -5.18 5.74 -8.62
C ASP A 641 -5.65 7.22 -8.51
N GLU A 642 -6.96 7.47 -8.40
CA GLU A 642 -7.54 8.79 -8.12
C GLU A 642 -7.65 9.06 -6.61
N GLY A 643 -7.29 8.08 -5.77
CA GLY A 643 -7.36 8.14 -4.33
C GLY A 643 -8.74 7.83 -3.76
N LEU A 644 -9.70 7.34 -4.55
CA LEU A 644 -11.03 7.00 -4.05
C LEU A 644 -11.03 5.61 -3.38
N PRO A 645 -11.43 5.47 -2.11
CA PRO A 645 -11.51 4.16 -1.45
C PRO A 645 -12.60 3.27 -2.06
N LEU A 646 -12.29 2.00 -2.29
CA LEU A 646 -13.25 1.01 -2.83
C LEU A 646 -14.44 0.81 -1.88
N ILE A 647 -14.19 0.80 -0.58
CA ILE A 647 -15.26 0.75 0.42
C ILE A 647 -16.26 1.91 0.30
N SER A 648 -15.80 3.10 -0.13
CA SER A 648 -16.69 4.23 -0.40
C SER A 648 -17.67 3.92 -1.52
N ALA A 649 -17.18 3.30 -2.61
CA ALA A 649 -18.02 2.90 -3.73
C ALA A 649 -19.07 1.85 -3.32
N TRP A 650 -18.67 0.86 -2.50
CA TRP A 650 -19.64 -0.12 -1.96
C TRP A 650 -20.69 0.54 -1.07
N ILE A 651 -20.29 1.40 -0.12
CA ILE A 651 -21.23 2.12 0.75
C ILE A 651 -22.23 2.92 -0.10
N ASN A 652 -21.74 3.76 -1.02
CA ASN A 652 -22.57 4.62 -1.86
C ASN A 652 -23.57 3.84 -2.72
N GLN A 653 -23.17 2.67 -3.25
CA GLN A 653 -24.03 1.85 -4.11
C GLN A 653 -24.94 0.90 -3.32
N SER A 654 -24.64 0.63 -2.05
CA SER A 654 -25.43 -0.27 -1.21
C SER A 654 -26.74 0.35 -0.68
N GLY A 655 -26.82 1.68 -0.65
CA GLY A 655 -27.93 2.41 -0.05
C GLY A 655 -27.96 2.38 1.49
N LEU A 656 -26.93 1.83 2.15
CA LEU A 656 -26.75 1.91 3.59
C LEU A 656 -26.02 3.20 3.98
N SER A 657 -26.20 3.64 5.23
CA SER A 657 -25.29 4.63 5.81
C SER A 657 -23.91 4.01 6.05
N ALA A 658 -22.86 4.84 6.11
CA ALA A 658 -21.51 4.35 6.44
C ALA A 658 -21.47 3.63 7.80
N VAL A 659 -22.24 4.13 8.78
CA VAL A 659 -22.37 3.52 10.11
C VAL A 659 -22.94 2.11 10.01
N ASP A 660 -24.07 1.95 9.30
CA ASP A 660 -24.74 0.65 9.19
C ASP A 660 -23.90 -0.37 8.40
N TRP A 661 -23.25 0.09 7.32
CA TRP A 661 -22.39 -0.77 6.51
C TRP A 661 -21.18 -1.27 7.32
N ILE A 662 -20.52 -0.37 8.08
CA ILE A 662 -19.40 -0.73 8.95
C ILE A 662 -19.86 -1.63 10.11
N ASN A 663 -21.02 -1.37 10.70
CA ASN A 663 -21.59 -2.24 11.73
C ASN A 663 -21.82 -3.66 11.20
N GLN A 664 -22.35 -3.80 9.98
CA GLN A 664 -22.51 -5.11 9.33
C GLN A 664 -21.16 -5.79 9.07
N LEU A 665 -20.17 -5.07 8.53
CA LEU A 665 -18.84 -5.62 8.32
C LEU A 665 -18.21 -6.10 9.64
N LEU A 666 -18.24 -5.27 10.70
CA LEU A 666 -17.65 -5.63 12.00
C LEU A 666 -18.38 -6.80 12.66
N THR A 667 -19.70 -6.90 12.50
CA THR A 667 -20.48 -8.05 12.97
C THR A 667 -20.05 -9.33 12.25
N LEU A 668 -19.86 -9.29 10.93
CA LEU A 668 -19.44 -10.45 10.15
C LEU A 668 -17.96 -10.82 10.37
N TYR A 669 -17.09 -9.84 10.64
CA TYR A 669 -15.65 -10.07 10.73
C TYR A 669 -15.15 -10.28 12.17
N VAL A 670 -15.55 -9.43 13.11
CA VAL A 670 -14.97 -9.42 14.47
C VAL A 670 -15.70 -10.35 15.42
N ARG A 671 -17.04 -10.34 15.42
CA ARG A 671 -17.86 -11.17 16.33
C ARG A 671 -17.51 -12.68 16.24
N PRO A 672 -17.43 -13.32 15.06
CA PRO A 672 -17.10 -14.75 15.00
C PRO A 672 -15.67 -15.06 15.46
N LEU A 673 -14.72 -14.14 15.28
CA LEU A 673 -13.35 -14.31 15.77
C LEU A 673 -13.28 -14.22 17.31
N ILE A 674 -14.01 -13.27 17.89
CA ILE A 674 -14.20 -13.21 19.35
C ILE A 674 -14.84 -14.51 19.85
N HIS A 675 -15.88 -14.98 19.18
CA HIS A 675 -16.57 -16.21 19.56
C HIS A 675 -15.64 -17.43 19.49
N ALA A 676 -14.89 -17.59 18.38
CA ALA A 676 -13.90 -18.66 18.23
C ALA A 676 -12.86 -18.67 19.36
N LEU A 677 -12.32 -17.50 19.73
CA LEU A 677 -11.34 -17.38 20.80
C LEU A 677 -11.96 -17.67 22.17
N VAL A 678 -13.06 -17.00 22.50
CA VAL A 678 -13.65 -17.04 23.85
C VAL A 678 -14.31 -18.39 24.11
N ARG A 679 -15.10 -18.90 23.16
CA ARG A 679 -15.86 -20.14 23.33
C ARG A 679 -15.00 -21.39 23.10
N TYR A 680 -14.23 -21.38 22.01
CA TYR A 680 -13.52 -22.56 21.54
C TYR A 680 -12.02 -22.52 21.78
N GLY A 681 -11.45 -21.39 22.22
CA GLY A 681 -10.00 -21.24 22.33
C GLY A 681 -9.30 -21.45 20.99
N ILE A 682 -9.97 -21.12 19.88
CA ILE A 682 -9.43 -21.24 18.53
C ILE A 682 -9.06 -19.84 18.04
N VAL A 683 -7.85 -19.73 17.51
CA VAL A 683 -7.39 -18.53 16.82
C VAL A 683 -7.17 -18.85 15.35
N PHE A 684 -7.51 -17.88 14.51
CA PHE A 684 -7.21 -17.87 13.08
C PHE A 684 -6.06 -16.91 12.81
N MET A 685 -5.62 -16.84 11.56
CA MET A 685 -4.81 -15.74 11.03
C MET A 685 -5.70 -14.85 10.15
N PRO A 686 -6.54 -13.96 10.74
CA PRO A 686 -7.63 -13.28 10.05
C PRO A 686 -7.19 -12.06 9.23
N HIS A 687 -5.93 -11.98 8.82
CA HIS A 687 -5.46 -10.87 7.99
C HIS A 687 -6.25 -10.79 6.67
N THR A 688 -6.24 -9.62 6.04
CA THR A 688 -7.10 -9.29 4.90
C THR A 688 -7.04 -10.26 3.72
N GLU A 689 -5.90 -10.91 3.49
CA GLU A 689 -5.77 -11.92 2.44
C GLU A 689 -6.52 -13.23 2.76
N ASN A 690 -6.71 -13.61 4.02
CA ASN A 690 -7.29 -14.90 4.44
C ASN A 690 -8.81 -14.88 4.63
N VAL A 691 -9.44 -13.74 4.34
CA VAL A 691 -10.88 -13.56 4.44
C VAL A 691 -11.40 -13.11 3.09
N ILE A 692 -12.44 -13.78 2.60
CA ILE A 692 -13.20 -13.39 1.42
C ILE A 692 -14.52 -12.80 1.91
N LEU A 693 -14.76 -11.53 1.60
CA LEU A 693 -16.00 -10.82 1.86
C LEU A 693 -17.04 -11.16 0.79
N ARG A 694 -18.24 -11.55 1.23
CA ARG A 694 -19.43 -11.67 0.38
C ARG A 694 -20.25 -10.40 0.45
N LEU A 695 -20.63 -9.90 -0.72
CA LEU A 695 -21.43 -8.71 -0.87
C LEU A 695 -22.70 -9.04 -1.65
N ASN A 696 -23.86 -8.60 -1.20
CA ASN A 696 -25.09 -8.63 -2.00
C ASN A 696 -25.54 -7.20 -2.23
N GLN A 697 -25.64 -6.77 -3.50
CA GLN A 697 -25.89 -5.36 -3.84
C GLN A 697 -24.94 -4.42 -3.08
N ASN A 698 -23.65 -4.79 -3.01
CA ASN A 698 -22.60 -4.07 -2.28
C ASN A 698 -22.78 -3.95 -0.76
N LYS A 699 -23.69 -4.72 -0.14
CA LYS A 699 -23.84 -4.84 1.33
C LYS A 699 -23.07 -6.04 1.85
N PRO A 700 -22.35 -5.97 2.98
CA PRO A 700 -21.74 -7.13 3.62
C PRO A 700 -22.83 -8.13 4.06
N VAL A 701 -22.78 -9.35 3.51
CA VAL A 701 -23.76 -10.41 3.86
C VAL A 701 -23.13 -11.67 4.44
N GLY A 702 -21.81 -11.83 4.28
CA GLY A 702 -21.10 -12.98 4.83
C GLY A 702 -19.60 -12.90 4.60
N ILE A 703 -18.87 -13.86 5.16
CA ILE A 703 -17.44 -14.02 4.92
C ILE A 703 -17.07 -15.49 4.78
N TYR A 704 -15.99 -15.77 4.06
CA TYR A 704 -15.34 -17.07 4.05
C TYR A 704 -13.92 -16.98 4.62
N HIS A 705 -13.59 -17.86 5.57
CA HIS A 705 -12.23 -18.06 6.04
C HIS A 705 -11.49 -19.10 5.19
N LYS A 706 -10.22 -18.85 4.90
CA LYS A 706 -9.32 -19.78 4.21
C LYS A 706 -7.96 -19.90 4.92
N ASP A 707 -7.10 -20.79 4.42
CA ASP A 707 -5.78 -21.10 5.00
C ASP A 707 -5.90 -21.67 6.41
N LEU A 708 -6.71 -22.72 6.56
CA LEU A 708 -7.10 -23.27 7.87
C LEU A 708 -6.04 -24.23 8.41
N GLY A 709 -5.59 -25.19 7.61
CA GLY A 709 -4.75 -26.29 8.07
C GLY A 709 -3.33 -25.89 8.51
N GLU A 710 -2.80 -24.79 8.00
CA GLU A 710 -1.48 -24.27 8.38
C GLU A 710 -1.54 -23.20 9.49
N GLU A 711 -2.62 -22.42 9.57
CA GLU A 711 -2.65 -21.18 10.36
C GLU A 711 -3.52 -21.23 11.62
N ILE A 712 -4.49 -22.15 11.73
CA ILE A 712 -5.30 -22.23 12.96
C ILE A 712 -4.47 -22.76 14.13
N ALA A 713 -4.75 -22.25 15.32
CA ALA A 713 -4.18 -22.77 16.55
C ALA A 713 -5.22 -22.87 17.67
N VAL A 714 -4.99 -23.82 18.57
CA VAL A 714 -5.76 -24.05 19.79
C VAL A 714 -4.96 -23.52 20.97
N VAL A 715 -5.50 -22.51 21.63
CA VAL A 715 -4.89 -21.83 22.78
C VAL A 715 -5.58 -22.16 24.10
N SER A 716 -6.43 -23.18 24.11
CA SER A 716 -7.12 -23.69 25.31
C SER A 716 -6.83 -25.16 25.55
N ASN A 717 -6.55 -25.51 26.81
CA ASN A 717 -6.41 -26.90 27.24
C ASN A 717 -7.76 -27.64 27.28
N GLU A 718 -8.88 -26.91 27.37
CA GLU A 718 -10.24 -27.48 27.44
C GLU A 718 -10.74 -27.94 26.05
N THR A 719 -10.17 -27.39 24.98
CA THR A 719 -10.59 -27.71 23.62
C THR A 719 -10.08 -29.10 23.22
N PRO A 720 -10.97 -30.02 22.82
CA PRO A 720 -10.57 -31.37 22.45
C PRO A 720 -9.84 -31.34 21.10
N VAL A 721 -8.58 -31.78 21.12
CA VAL A 721 -7.75 -31.97 19.92
C VAL A 721 -7.56 -33.46 19.71
N PRO A 722 -8.00 -34.04 18.57
CA PRO A 722 -7.83 -35.46 18.26
C PRO A 722 -6.36 -35.89 18.23
N SER A 723 -6.12 -37.19 18.48
CA SER A 723 -4.78 -37.74 18.40
C SER A 723 -4.20 -37.59 16.99
N GLY A 724 -2.92 -37.22 16.91
CA GLY A 724 -2.22 -36.92 15.66
C GLY A 724 -2.44 -35.51 15.13
N LEU A 725 -3.19 -34.65 15.84
CA LEU A 725 -3.35 -33.23 15.52
C LEU A 725 -2.74 -32.32 16.61
N GLU A 726 -1.88 -32.84 17.46
CA GLU A 726 -1.29 -32.13 18.60
C GLU A 726 -0.52 -30.87 18.20
N ARG A 727 -0.05 -30.79 16.94
CA ARG A 727 0.60 -29.61 16.36
C ARG A 727 -0.27 -28.35 16.36
N LEU A 728 -1.59 -28.50 16.47
CA LEU A 728 -2.52 -27.36 16.56
C LEU A 728 -2.46 -26.69 17.93
N ARG A 729 -1.97 -27.38 18.98
CA ARG A 729 -1.84 -26.76 20.30
C ARG A 729 -0.69 -25.75 20.27
N ALA A 730 -1.05 -24.48 20.29
CA ALA A 730 -0.12 -23.41 20.64
C ALA A 730 0.07 -23.39 22.17
N ARG A 731 0.78 -22.41 22.70
CA ARG A 731 0.99 -22.26 24.14
C ARG A 731 -0.35 -22.03 24.86
N CYS A 732 -1.00 -23.09 25.32
CA CYS A 732 -2.31 -23.02 25.99
C CYS A 732 -2.21 -22.41 27.41
N GLY A 733 -1.00 -22.30 27.99
CA GLY A 733 -0.76 -21.69 29.30
C GLY A 733 -1.43 -22.45 30.47
N SER A 734 -1.41 -21.83 31.65
CA SER A 734 -2.15 -22.31 32.84
C SER A 734 -3.43 -21.50 33.09
N ASP A 735 -3.93 -20.82 32.05
CA ASP A 735 -5.00 -19.81 32.14
C ASP A 735 -4.73 -18.74 33.22
N SER A 736 -3.45 -18.38 33.38
CA SER A 736 -3.04 -17.24 34.20
C SER A 736 -3.47 -15.92 33.52
N PRO A 737 -3.59 -14.81 34.25
CA PRO A 737 -3.91 -13.51 33.63
C PRO A 737 -2.94 -13.12 32.50
N GLU A 738 -1.66 -13.47 32.62
CA GLU A 738 -0.66 -13.24 31.57
C GLU A 738 -0.93 -14.11 30.33
N ASP A 739 -1.23 -15.39 30.50
CA ASP A 739 -1.56 -16.29 29.39
C ASP A 739 -2.84 -15.84 28.67
N LEU A 740 -3.89 -15.46 29.41
CA LEU A 740 -5.14 -14.97 28.82
C LEU A 740 -4.94 -13.64 28.09
N SER A 741 -4.08 -12.76 28.62
CA SER A 741 -3.70 -11.52 27.93
C SER A 741 -2.93 -11.80 26.65
N GLN A 742 -2.05 -12.80 26.64
CA GLN A 742 -1.34 -13.26 25.45
C GLN A 742 -2.29 -13.85 24.41
N GLN A 743 -3.30 -14.61 24.83
CA GLN A 743 -4.32 -15.17 23.94
C GLN A 743 -5.19 -14.08 23.32
N ALA A 744 -5.56 -13.04 24.07
CA ALA A 744 -6.31 -11.90 23.56
C ALA A 744 -5.56 -11.13 22.45
N LEU A 745 -4.23 -11.24 22.37
CA LEU A 745 -3.44 -10.60 21.33
C LEU A 745 -3.76 -11.09 19.92
N SER A 746 -4.35 -12.27 19.73
CA SER A 746 -4.80 -12.71 18.40
C SER A 746 -5.92 -11.81 17.84
N ILE A 747 -6.71 -11.17 18.71
CA ILE A 747 -7.69 -10.16 18.30
C ILE A 747 -7.07 -8.77 18.33
N HIS A 748 -6.34 -8.43 19.40
CA HIS A 748 -5.75 -7.09 19.50
C HIS A 748 -4.73 -6.79 18.41
N THR A 749 -3.86 -7.75 18.07
CA THR A 749 -2.81 -7.60 17.06
C THR A 749 -3.35 -7.86 15.67
N ASP A 750 -3.91 -9.03 15.40
CA ASP A 750 -4.17 -9.43 14.01
C ASP A 750 -5.43 -8.79 13.43
N VAL A 751 -6.39 -8.41 14.28
CA VAL A 751 -7.65 -7.78 13.87
C VAL A 751 -7.61 -6.27 14.11
N ILE A 752 -7.49 -5.84 15.37
CA ILE A 752 -7.60 -4.43 15.73
C ILE A 752 -6.42 -3.63 15.18
N ASP A 753 -5.19 -4.02 15.50
CA ASP A 753 -3.99 -3.31 15.06
C ASP A 753 -3.60 -3.62 13.60
N GLY A 754 -3.83 -4.86 13.16
CA GLY A 754 -3.42 -5.36 11.85
C GLY A 754 -4.36 -5.01 10.69
N VAL A 755 -5.64 -4.73 10.99
CA VAL A 755 -6.65 -4.42 9.96
C VAL A 755 -7.45 -3.16 10.32
N LEU A 756 -8.12 -3.15 11.48
CA LEU A 756 -9.07 -2.08 11.81
C LEU A 756 -8.40 -0.72 12.02
N ARG A 757 -7.15 -0.67 12.51
CA ARG A 757 -6.34 0.55 12.61
C ARG A 757 -6.22 1.25 11.25
N HIS A 758 -5.96 0.50 10.20
CA HIS A 758 -5.82 1.03 8.85
C HIS A 758 -7.18 1.45 8.26
N LEU A 759 -8.23 0.65 8.53
CA LEU A 759 -9.58 0.93 8.05
C LEU A 759 -10.16 2.21 8.68
N ALA A 760 -10.03 2.36 10.00
CA ALA A 760 -10.53 3.51 10.74
C ALA A 760 -9.90 4.82 10.23
N ALA A 761 -8.57 4.83 10.06
CA ALA A 761 -7.85 5.98 9.53
C ALA A 761 -8.29 6.30 8.09
N LEU A 762 -8.39 5.29 7.21
CA LEU A 762 -8.84 5.48 5.83
C LEU A 762 -10.25 6.11 5.75
N LEU A 763 -11.19 5.63 6.56
CA LEU A 763 -12.56 6.18 6.56
C LEU A 763 -12.61 7.62 7.06
N ASP A 764 -11.82 7.95 8.09
CA ASP A 764 -11.75 9.27 8.70
C ASP A 764 -11.01 10.28 7.81
N ASP A 765 -9.97 9.85 7.10
CA ASP A 765 -9.22 10.66 6.13
C ASP A 765 -10.05 11.07 4.92
N HIS A 766 -10.94 10.18 4.48
CA HIS A 766 -11.84 10.43 3.35
C HIS A 766 -13.19 11.01 3.78
N ALA A 767 -13.36 11.37 5.06
CA ALA A 767 -14.61 11.90 5.64
C ALA A 767 -15.83 11.00 5.36
N ILE A 768 -15.61 9.68 5.30
CA ILE A 768 -16.66 8.67 5.11
C ILE A 768 -17.30 8.33 6.45
N LEU A 769 -16.47 8.12 7.48
CA LEU A 769 -16.91 7.86 8.85
C LEU A 769 -15.86 8.38 9.83
N GLU A 770 -16.29 9.18 10.80
CA GLU A 770 -15.39 9.70 11.84
C GLU A 770 -14.78 8.56 12.67
N GLU A 771 -13.51 8.69 13.02
CA GLU A 771 -12.77 7.64 13.73
C GLU A 771 -13.44 7.21 15.05
N ASP A 772 -13.92 8.17 15.86
CA ASP A 772 -14.55 7.84 17.14
C ASP A 772 -15.84 7.03 16.95
N VAL A 773 -16.63 7.35 15.92
CA VAL A 773 -17.85 6.61 15.56
C VAL A 773 -17.52 5.19 15.10
N PHE A 774 -16.43 5.00 14.32
CA PHE A 774 -15.96 3.68 13.93
C PHE A 774 -15.65 2.81 15.16
N TRP A 775 -14.89 3.33 16.12
CA TRP A 775 -14.55 2.57 17.33
C TRP A 775 -15.76 2.38 18.27
N GLU A 776 -16.75 3.27 18.24
CA GLU A 776 -18.04 3.05 18.89
C GLU A 776 -18.81 1.86 18.28
N GLN A 777 -18.78 1.70 16.95
CA GLN A 777 -19.39 0.52 16.31
C GLN A 777 -18.69 -0.78 16.70
N LEU A 778 -17.36 -0.76 16.83
CA LEU A 778 -16.62 -1.92 17.34
C LEU A 778 -17.06 -2.30 18.76
N ARG A 779 -17.16 -1.32 19.66
CA ARG A 779 -17.66 -1.56 21.02
C ARG A 779 -19.11 -2.03 21.02
N HIS A 780 -19.95 -1.46 20.16
CA HIS A 780 -21.34 -1.89 20.03
C HIS A 780 -21.45 -3.37 19.66
N VAL A 781 -20.69 -3.85 18.66
CA VAL A 781 -20.65 -5.27 18.28
C VAL A 781 -20.23 -6.15 19.45
N ALA A 782 -19.20 -5.74 20.20
CA ALA A 782 -18.74 -6.45 21.39
C ALA A 782 -19.78 -6.46 22.54
N SER A 783 -20.48 -5.35 22.78
CA SER A 783 -21.55 -5.26 23.79
C SER A 783 -22.76 -6.11 23.42
N VAL A 784 -23.15 -6.16 22.14
CA VAL A 784 -24.21 -7.06 21.67
C VAL A 784 -23.80 -8.51 21.88
N TYR A 785 -22.57 -8.88 21.54
CA TYR A 785 -22.05 -10.22 21.81
C TYR A 785 -22.10 -10.57 23.32
N ALA A 786 -21.65 -9.68 24.20
CA ALA A 786 -21.72 -9.92 25.65
C ALA A 786 -23.16 -10.06 26.18
N LYS A 787 -24.12 -9.35 25.56
CA LYS A 787 -25.54 -9.45 25.91
C LYS A 787 -26.14 -10.79 25.48
N ASP A 788 -25.74 -11.29 24.32
CA ASP A 788 -26.20 -12.58 23.78
C ASP A 788 -25.57 -13.77 24.53
N HIS A 789 -24.40 -13.57 25.17
CA HIS A 789 -23.65 -14.56 25.95
C HIS A 789 -23.47 -14.12 27.42
N PRO A 790 -24.54 -14.07 28.24
CA PRO A 790 -24.52 -13.48 29.58
C PRO A 790 -23.59 -14.20 30.57
N GLU A 791 -23.18 -15.45 30.30
CA GLU A 791 -22.19 -16.17 31.10
C GLU A 791 -20.81 -15.50 31.10
N LEU A 792 -20.52 -14.64 30.12
CA LEU A 792 -19.26 -13.89 30.04
C LEU A 792 -19.17 -12.75 31.06
N THR A 793 -20.32 -12.26 31.55
CA THR A 793 -20.40 -11.09 32.45
C THR A 793 -20.81 -11.44 33.88
N THR A 794 -21.33 -12.63 34.12
CA THR A 794 -21.96 -13.01 35.40
C THR A 794 -21.20 -14.09 36.19
N GLY A 795 -20.04 -14.56 35.70
CA GLY A 795 -19.25 -15.62 36.34
C GLY A 795 -17.73 -15.40 36.32
N ASP A 796 -16.99 -16.39 36.84
CA ASP A 796 -15.51 -16.44 36.87
C ASP A 796 -14.95 -17.62 36.03
N SER A 797 -15.71 -18.01 34.99
CA SER A 797 -15.29 -19.04 34.06
C SER A 797 -14.02 -18.62 33.30
N ARG A 798 -13.32 -19.58 32.71
CA ARG A 798 -12.18 -19.28 31.81
C ARG A 798 -12.61 -18.29 30.71
N GLN A 799 -13.78 -18.49 30.13
CA GLN A 799 -14.35 -17.63 29.09
C GLN A 799 -14.58 -16.21 29.59
N ALA A 800 -15.13 -16.04 30.80
CA ALA A 800 -15.34 -14.72 31.41
C ALA A 800 -14.00 -14.01 31.70
N ARG A 801 -12.99 -14.72 32.20
CA ARG A 801 -11.64 -14.16 32.45
C ARG A 801 -10.93 -13.78 31.14
N LEU A 802 -11.06 -14.60 30.09
CA LEU A 802 -10.52 -14.27 28.76
C LEU A 802 -11.24 -13.07 28.12
N TRP A 803 -12.56 -13.00 28.28
CA TRP A 803 -13.36 -11.84 27.88
C TRP A 803 -12.89 -10.56 28.58
N GLN A 804 -12.64 -10.61 29.90
CA GLN A 804 -12.08 -9.47 30.64
C GLN A 804 -10.68 -9.09 30.14
N ALA A 805 -9.82 -10.06 29.81
CA ALA A 805 -8.50 -9.79 29.24
C ALA A 805 -8.60 -9.12 27.86
N LEU A 806 -9.58 -9.52 27.04
CA LEU A 806 -9.87 -8.89 25.74
C LEU A 806 -10.31 -7.42 25.89
N LEU A 807 -11.02 -7.08 26.98
CA LEU A 807 -11.50 -5.73 27.28
C LEU A 807 -10.56 -4.88 28.14
N ALA A 808 -9.34 -5.38 28.41
CA ALA A 808 -8.35 -4.67 29.22
C ALA A 808 -8.10 -3.25 28.65
N PRO A 809 -7.82 -2.23 29.49
CA PRO A 809 -7.63 -0.85 29.02
C PRO A 809 -6.50 -0.68 28.00
N ARG A 810 -5.51 -1.57 28.05
CA ARG A 810 -4.33 -1.56 27.19
C ARG A 810 -3.94 -2.98 26.82
N PHE A 811 -3.26 -3.14 25.70
CA PHE A 811 -2.69 -4.43 25.27
C PHE A 811 -1.25 -4.25 24.79
N ARG A 812 -0.46 -5.34 24.84
CA ARG A 812 0.94 -5.34 24.43
C ARG A 812 1.04 -5.10 22.93
N HIS A 813 1.91 -4.17 22.55
CA HIS A 813 2.07 -3.78 21.16
C HIS A 813 3.05 -4.71 20.43
N SER A 814 2.53 -5.68 19.68
CA SER A 814 3.32 -6.56 18.80
C SER A 814 3.76 -5.81 17.53
N THR A 815 5.00 -6.01 17.09
CA THR A 815 5.63 -5.14 16.08
C THR A 815 6.17 -5.93 14.89
N LEU A 816 5.45 -5.85 13.76
CA LEU A 816 5.68 -6.69 12.59
C LEU A 816 6.99 -6.37 11.86
N ASN A 817 7.26 -5.10 11.57
CA ASN A 817 8.50 -4.70 10.90
C ASN A 817 9.71 -5.05 11.76
N ARG A 818 9.66 -4.85 13.09
CA ARG A 818 10.75 -5.27 13.99
C ARG A 818 11.09 -6.76 13.86
N LEU A 819 10.10 -7.62 13.67
CA LEU A 819 10.33 -9.04 13.43
C LEU A 819 11.11 -9.27 12.14
N GLN A 820 10.70 -8.60 11.06
CA GLN A 820 11.37 -8.71 9.75
C GLN A 820 12.77 -8.10 9.77
N LEU A 821 12.96 -6.95 10.41
CA LEU A 821 14.25 -6.25 10.54
C LEU A 821 15.25 -7.07 11.36
N ARG A 822 14.78 -7.81 12.38
CA ARG A 822 15.63 -8.72 13.18
C ARG A 822 16.19 -9.86 12.33
N ASN A 823 15.35 -10.48 11.50
CA ASN A 823 15.77 -11.57 10.64
C ASN A 823 14.89 -11.66 9.37
N PRO A 824 15.37 -11.13 8.23
CA PRO A 824 14.63 -11.17 6.97
C PRO A 824 14.66 -12.56 6.29
N HIS A 825 15.42 -13.53 6.82
CA HIS A 825 15.45 -14.90 6.29
C HIS A 825 14.43 -15.82 6.95
N THR A 826 14.19 -15.64 8.25
CA THR A 826 13.26 -16.45 9.04
C THR A 826 12.72 -15.61 10.17
N MET A 827 11.55 -15.03 9.94
CA MET A 827 10.96 -14.04 10.83
C MET A 827 10.49 -14.65 12.16
N VAL A 828 10.02 -15.92 12.10
CA VAL A 828 9.45 -16.67 13.22
C VAL A 828 9.99 -18.09 13.23
N THR A 829 10.32 -18.60 14.41
CA THR A 829 10.66 -20.02 14.61
C THR A 829 9.39 -20.86 14.61
N LEU A 830 9.26 -21.79 13.66
CA LEU A 830 8.12 -22.69 13.59
C LEU A 830 8.11 -23.61 14.83
N GLY A 831 6.94 -23.74 15.47
CA GLY A 831 6.78 -24.50 16.73
C GLY A 831 7.01 -23.69 18.01
N ASP A 832 7.51 -22.44 17.92
CA ASP A 832 7.63 -21.50 19.04
C ASP A 832 7.45 -20.06 18.55
N GLN A 833 6.24 -19.76 18.06
CA GLN A 833 5.92 -18.46 17.47
C GLN A 833 5.95 -17.33 18.52
N ASP A 834 5.54 -17.64 19.75
CA ASP A 834 5.49 -16.69 20.87
C ASP A 834 6.87 -16.15 21.26
N SER A 835 7.90 -17.01 21.28
CA SER A 835 9.27 -16.57 21.59
C SER A 835 9.83 -15.58 20.56
N SER A 836 9.26 -15.60 19.35
CA SER A 836 9.71 -14.75 18.26
C SER A 836 9.12 -13.35 18.35
N LEU A 837 7.97 -13.16 19.01
CA LEU A 837 7.24 -11.88 19.08
C LEU A 837 8.10 -10.76 19.72
N ILE A 838 8.07 -9.58 19.12
CA ILE A 838 8.75 -8.39 19.62
C ILE A 838 7.69 -7.38 20.02
N TYR A 839 7.83 -6.85 21.24
CA TYR A 839 6.90 -5.90 21.80
C TYR A 839 7.54 -4.54 21.99
N ALA A 840 6.80 -3.48 21.66
CA ALA A 840 7.22 -2.10 21.88
C ALA A 840 6.22 -1.40 22.79
N GLY A 841 6.20 -1.75 24.09
CA GLY A 841 5.28 -1.20 25.10
C GLY A 841 3.83 -1.62 24.88
N GLU A 842 2.88 -0.74 25.19
CA GLU A 842 1.43 -1.02 25.08
C GLU A 842 0.67 0.04 24.28
N LEU A 843 -0.46 -0.36 23.67
CA LEU A 843 -1.45 0.49 23.01
C LEU A 843 -2.73 0.58 23.85
N GLU A 844 -3.47 1.67 23.69
CA GLU A 844 -4.82 1.79 24.26
C GLU A 844 -5.79 0.91 23.49
N ASN A 845 -6.65 0.20 24.21
CA ASN A 845 -7.56 -0.76 23.62
C ASN A 845 -8.88 -0.08 23.18
N PRO A 846 -9.22 -0.06 21.88
CA PRO A 846 -10.49 0.51 21.41
C PRO A 846 -11.72 -0.28 21.86
N LEU A 847 -11.55 -1.56 22.25
CA LEU A 847 -12.61 -2.37 22.87
C LEU A 847 -12.85 -2.03 24.34
N HIS A 848 -11.99 -1.26 24.99
CA HIS A 848 -12.19 -0.94 26.40
C HIS A 848 -13.48 -0.12 26.62
N GLY A 849 -14.20 -0.41 27.71
CA GLY A 849 -15.45 0.27 28.08
C GLY A 849 -16.74 -0.37 27.53
N VAL A 850 -16.64 -1.57 26.97
CA VAL A 850 -17.77 -2.44 26.54
C VAL A 850 -18.63 -2.92 27.69
#